data_AF-A0A1I5N919-F1
#
_entry.id   AF-A0A1I5N919-F1
#
_cell.length_a   1.000
_cell.length_b   1.000
_cell.length_c   1.000
_cell.angle_alpha   90.00
_cell.angle_beta   90.00
_cell.angle_gamma   90.00
#
_symmetry.space_group_name_H-M   'P 1'
#
loop_
_entity.id
_entity.type
_entity.pdbx_description
1 polymer ?
#
loop_
_entity_poly.entity_id
_entity_poly.type
_entity_poly.pdbx_seq_one_letter_code
_entity_poly.pdbx_strand_id
1 'polypeptide(L)'
;MINKQEILKKYNNEVVSRIVDFFYENKNTKSIIELNLSENDIDFIEEILFHFRERPEKLSQNRKAFVGLIFLIYVTYRLKHKLSYSSLWNIIIEDLEKYARTTTFFLDTYFISRKNPNNFLKESIELATKEFNLRNDFENRDEHQYLRNTILLQIGLLNNSIDNLKLWLSNYNLLIVISELLNVDSLNFSKEFSDGWRVLRRYRDNILSKEQVKNILNQNIWFKHLNLDELLKAAKQRVKKQLMITQDEDLPIFYLEKINYSYDGLNFTINAQDLYSLNLSGFRYEIYIDDEYKGILIANNSKELILESPIIISNPKINQIDLEVRNEDSDVVYATEITLFDFSEQMILFDEDGNICQNIFKKLNASKKYHILIDSDLDCNFNIDNQREYFEGYATLVPFVGYKDDCKIIYDNEVLFELNFKTYIEKPDFIDNLVLYTCAKTDYSFDSFVIDKEYIFELKVMHFNSDTEEISLSDLPDECKVIKWSYSVGYADFSDIQNNTIKVKLHPEMVVFPKHTIFLKYKGRVFKKVLNCNFIENYNKYKKYQLFKVFTDRRYECEIVDRSSFLTKYDILEYKYYLSDFSKSEKFYVKSKSNFYQSIKPNRIFKFNSLDGFGETIFISSDKFYTLNNSIFYYKNSDEYISLSDTNLNEIFIRKNIPQNSKLILLDQEFQYHRYLVKDLEFTDNKFRFDNKLISALLIHENNIIDSTYDSKFLNNFDDYRNFEVIKNLLLSNYIFLSKDSFTNFLRKGIDTNLKEFFSEFYSEQININGDMLKLNFSKYKNLIDHTLFSFKFDTEKSIKILNEIVLNRKENFMIDTPIVLFKLLQASNSNKLINYFYNYLVSMRVELNGERDEKFIKEIIDNLFRITTLKEIKEHSLKIAMHYINGKYYLKKALERLNG
;
A
#
# COMPACT_ATOMS: atom_id res chain seq x y z
N MET A 1 45.11 1.28 -19.04
CA MET A 1 44.75 2.47 -18.25
C MET A 1 45.17 3.69 -19.05
N ILE A 2 44.21 4.44 -19.54
CA ILE A 2 44.40 5.63 -20.37
C ILE A 2 44.86 6.83 -19.55
N ASN A 3 45.63 7.74 -20.16
CA ASN A 3 46.24 8.89 -19.51
C ASN A 3 45.28 10.11 -19.48
N LYS A 4 44.50 10.24 -18.40
CA LYS A 4 43.64 11.41 -18.07
C LYS A 4 44.33 12.76 -18.32
N GLN A 5 45.63 12.87 -18.03
CA GLN A 5 46.37 14.13 -18.17
C GLN A 5 46.54 14.57 -19.64
N GLU A 6 46.44 13.67 -20.60
CA GLU A 6 46.57 14.01 -22.03
C GLU A 6 45.36 14.83 -22.51
N ILE A 7 44.15 14.45 -22.11
CA ILE A 7 42.91 15.15 -22.49
C ILE A 7 42.85 16.51 -21.81
N LEU A 8 43.13 16.56 -20.50
CA LEU A 8 43.07 17.79 -19.72
C LEU A 8 44.09 18.84 -20.21
N LYS A 9 45.32 18.43 -20.54
CA LYS A 9 46.35 19.34 -21.08
C LYS A 9 45.97 19.95 -22.43
N LYS A 10 45.21 19.23 -23.26
CA LYS A 10 44.88 19.68 -24.61
C LYS A 10 43.75 20.71 -24.64
N TYR A 11 42.69 20.46 -23.88
CA TYR A 11 41.50 21.32 -23.89
C TYR A 11 41.53 22.40 -22.81
N ASN A 12 42.31 22.21 -21.73
CA ASN A 12 42.55 23.16 -20.63
C ASN A 12 41.32 24.02 -20.27
N ASN A 13 40.20 23.35 -20.01
CA ASN A 13 38.90 23.97 -19.77
C ASN A 13 38.20 23.29 -18.59
N GLU A 14 37.55 24.10 -17.76
CA GLU A 14 36.87 23.66 -16.54
C GLU A 14 35.73 22.67 -16.81
N VAL A 15 34.96 22.86 -17.89
CA VAL A 15 33.85 21.97 -18.29
C VAL A 15 34.38 20.59 -18.65
N VAL A 16 35.46 20.52 -19.44
CA VAL A 16 36.10 19.26 -19.82
C VAL A 16 36.72 18.57 -18.61
N SER A 17 37.33 19.32 -17.69
CA SER A 17 37.83 18.75 -16.43
C SER A 17 36.69 18.09 -15.65
N ARG A 18 35.60 18.83 -15.40
CA ARG A 18 34.46 18.34 -14.63
C ARG A 18 33.83 17.07 -15.25
N ILE A 19 33.70 17.02 -16.57
CA ILE A 19 33.18 15.85 -17.28
C ILE A 19 34.11 14.64 -17.11
N VAL A 20 35.42 14.83 -17.33
CA VAL A 20 36.40 13.74 -17.22
C VAL A 20 36.53 13.27 -15.77
N ASP A 21 36.54 14.19 -14.81
CA ASP A 21 36.63 13.90 -13.38
C ASP A 21 35.43 13.05 -12.91
N PHE A 22 34.21 13.43 -13.31
CA PHE A 22 32.97 12.72 -12.97
C PHE A 22 33.02 11.22 -13.32
N PHE A 23 33.58 10.87 -14.48
CA PHE A 23 33.65 9.46 -14.92
C PHE A 23 34.87 8.71 -14.39
N TYR A 24 35.98 9.40 -14.11
CA TYR A 24 37.19 8.74 -13.58
C TYR A 24 37.09 8.39 -12.09
N GLU A 25 36.29 9.13 -11.32
CA GLU A 25 36.15 8.89 -9.87
C GLU A 25 35.13 7.79 -9.54
N ASN A 26 34.24 7.45 -10.48
CA ASN A 26 33.16 6.50 -10.27
C ASN A 26 33.52 5.08 -10.74
N LYS A 27 33.41 4.11 -9.82
CA LYS A 27 33.59 2.68 -10.15
C LYS A 27 32.38 2.05 -10.83
N ASN A 28 31.19 2.64 -10.70
CA ASN A 28 29.96 2.14 -11.28
C ASN A 28 29.72 2.75 -12.66
N THR A 29 29.03 1.99 -13.53
CA THR A 29 28.60 2.48 -14.83
C THR A 29 27.66 3.67 -14.69
N LYS A 30 27.86 4.70 -15.51
CA LYS A 30 27.09 5.94 -15.48
C LYS A 30 26.55 6.30 -16.85
N SER A 31 25.54 7.17 -16.88
CA SER A 31 24.96 7.71 -18.11
C SER A 31 25.28 9.18 -18.25
N ILE A 32 25.41 9.65 -19.48
CA ILE A 32 25.73 11.05 -19.77
C ILE A 32 24.69 12.03 -19.21
N ILE A 33 23.41 11.65 -19.18
CA ILE A 33 22.37 12.50 -18.59
C ILE A 33 22.61 12.78 -17.10
N GLU A 34 23.33 11.90 -16.40
CA GLU A 34 23.66 12.05 -14.98
C GLU A 34 24.73 13.13 -14.72
N LEU A 35 25.45 13.61 -15.74
CA LEU A 35 26.33 14.77 -15.64
C LEU A 35 25.59 16.06 -15.28
N ASN A 36 24.29 16.13 -15.59
CA ASN A 36 23.44 17.30 -15.36
C ASN A 36 24.06 18.61 -15.88
N LEU A 37 24.50 18.61 -17.14
CA LEU A 37 25.15 19.76 -17.76
C LEU A 37 24.20 20.95 -17.93
N SER A 38 24.71 22.16 -17.71
CA SER A 38 23.99 23.40 -17.99
C SER A 38 24.01 23.72 -19.49
N GLU A 39 23.13 24.62 -19.94
CA GLU A 39 23.07 25.01 -21.36
C GLU A 39 24.42 25.55 -21.87
N ASN A 40 25.11 26.35 -21.06
CA ASN A 40 26.44 26.87 -21.40
C ASN A 40 27.49 25.77 -21.55
N ASP A 41 27.41 24.72 -20.73
CA ASP A 41 28.31 23.56 -20.86
C ASP A 41 28.04 22.80 -22.15
N ILE A 42 26.76 22.65 -22.51
CA ILE A 42 26.32 21.96 -23.72
C ILE A 42 26.76 22.74 -24.97
N ASP A 43 26.58 24.07 -24.98
CA ASP A 43 27.04 24.98 -26.04
C ASP A 43 28.55 24.80 -26.27
N PHE A 44 29.34 24.77 -25.20
CA PHE A 44 30.80 24.59 -25.30
C PHE A 44 31.20 23.23 -25.88
N ILE A 45 30.51 22.16 -25.46
CA ILE A 45 30.78 20.81 -25.97
C ILE A 45 30.40 20.68 -27.45
N GLU A 46 29.31 21.33 -27.87
CA GLU A 46 28.92 21.44 -29.28
C GLU A 46 29.98 22.19 -30.10
N GLU A 47 30.52 23.30 -29.59
CA GLU A 47 31.61 24.01 -30.26
C GLU A 47 32.84 23.12 -30.47
N ILE A 48 33.22 22.30 -29.48
CA ILE A 48 34.30 21.33 -29.60
C ILE A 48 34.02 20.32 -30.72
N LEU A 49 32.81 19.79 -30.79
CA LEU A 49 32.41 18.82 -31.83
C LEU A 49 32.48 19.46 -33.23
N PHE A 50 31.92 20.66 -33.38
CA PHE A 50 31.80 21.34 -34.67
C PHE A 50 33.16 21.81 -35.22
N HIS A 51 34.10 22.15 -34.34
CA HIS A 51 35.45 22.57 -34.71
C HIS A 51 36.48 21.43 -34.71
N PHE A 52 36.03 20.19 -34.53
CA PHE A 52 36.93 19.04 -34.60
C PHE A 52 37.44 18.83 -36.04
N ARG A 53 38.77 18.84 -36.21
CA ARG A 53 39.45 18.77 -37.52
C ARG A 53 40.59 17.73 -37.59
N GLU A 54 40.74 16.90 -36.57
CA GLU A 54 41.81 15.88 -36.54
C GLU A 54 41.43 14.63 -37.34
N ARG A 55 42.39 14.11 -38.11
CA ARG A 55 42.19 12.90 -38.93
C ARG A 55 42.20 11.63 -38.06
N PRO A 56 41.31 10.67 -38.32
CA PRO A 56 41.23 9.38 -37.63
C PRO A 56 42.56 8.68 -37.39
N GLU A 57 43.42 8.63 -38.41
CA GLU A 57 44.69 7.87 -38.34
C GLU A 57 45.72 8.48 -37.37
N LYS A 58 45.54 9.74 -36.98
CA LYS A 58 46.50 10.49 -36.14
C LYS A 58 46.06 10.59 -34.67
N LEU A 59 44.91 10.02 -34.32
CA LEU A 59 44.34 10.12 -32.97
C LEU A 59 44.89 9.02 -32.05
N SER A 60 45.41 9.42 -30.89
CA SER A 60 45.71 8.51 -29.79
C SER A 60 44.41 7.85 -29.28
N GLN A 61 44.52 6.69 -28.64
CA GLN A 61 43.36 5.97 -28.09
C GLN A 61 42.53 6.84 -27.13
N ASN A 62 43.20 7.66 -26.32
CA ASN A 62 42.59 8.60 -25.38
C ASN A 62 41.76 9.66 -26.10
N ARG A 63 42.29 10.19 -27.21
CA ARG A 63 41.56 11.17 -28.02
C ARG A 63 40.42 10.54 -28.79
N LYS A 64 40.56 9.30 -29.27
CA LYS A 64 39.43 8.56 -29.87
C LYS A 64 38.28 8.38 -28.87
N ALA A 65 38.60 7.95 -27.65
CA ALA A 65 37.61 7.83 -26.57
C ALA A 65 36.95 9.18 -26.28
N PHE A 66 37.72 10.28 -26.24
CA PHE A 66 37.17 11.62 -26.03
C PHE A 66 36.23 12.07 -27.16
N VAL A 67 36.56 11.78 -28.42
CA VAL A 67 35.66 12.06 -29.55
C VAL A 67 34.34 11.30 -29.41
N GLY A 68 34.38 10.03 -29.03
CA GLY A 68 33.18 9.24 -28.74
C GLY A 68 32.35 9.86 -27.61
N LEU A 69 33.00 10.29 -26.52
CA LEU A 69 32.33 10.94 -25.40
C LEU A 69 31.63 12.24 -25.81
N ILE A 70 32.32 13.14 -26.50
CA ILE A 70 31.77 14.44 -26.95
C ILE A 70 30.60 14.22 -27.92
N PHE A 71 30.72 13.26 -28.83
CA PHE A 71 29.62 12.89 -29.72
C PHE A 71 28.39 12.41 -28.92
N LEU A 72 28.58 11.51 -27.95
CA LEU A 72 27.47 11.03 -27.12
C LEU A 72 26.85 12.16 -26.26
N ILE A 73 27.66 13.11 -25.75
CA ILE A 73 27.16 14.28 -25.01
C ILE A 73 26.30 15.16 -25.89
N TYR A 74 26.76 15.48 -27.09
CA TYR A 74 26.00 16.26 -28.06
C TYR A 74 24.66 15.59 -28.38
N VAL A 75 24.65 14.29 -28.71
CA VAL A 75 23.42 13.56 -29.02
C VAL A 75 22.46 13.54 -27.82
N THR A 76 22.99 13.30 -26.61
CA THR A 76 22.19 13.19 -25.37
C THR A 76 21.54 14.52 -24.99
N TYR A 77 22.25 15.65 -25.06
CA TYR A 77 21.72 16.92 -24.59
C TYR A 77 21.04 17.76 -25.69
N ARG A 78 21.63 17.84 -26.90
CA ARG A 78 21.07 18.68 -27.98
C ARG A 78 19.94 18.01 -28.73
N LEU A 79 19.98 16.68 -28.89
CA LEU A 79 19.06 15.98 -29.79
C LEU A 79 17.94 15.23 -29.06
N LYS A 80 18.01 15.00 -27.75
CA LYS A 80 17.02 14.18 -27.01
C LYS A 80 15.55 14.51 -27.28
N HIS A 81 15.20 15.79 -27.45
CA HIS A 81 13.83 16.22 -27.70
C HIS A 81 13.37 15.98 -29.15
N LYS A 82 14.31 15.78 -30.07
CA LYS A 82 14.05 15.50 -31.49
C LYS A 82 14.06 14.00 -31.76
N LEU A 83 14.89 13.23 -31.05
CA LEU A 83 15.08 11.80 -31.25
C LEU A 83 13.79 10.98 -31.13
N SER A 84 13.72 9.90 -31.91
CA SER A 84 12.74 8.84 -31.76
C SER A 84 13.45 7.48 -31.79
N TYR A 85 12.81 6.44 -31.23
CA TYR A 85 13.38 5.10 -31.21
C TYR A 85 13.57 4.47 -32.60
N SER A 86 12.85 4.92 -33.64
CA SER A 86 12.92 4.36 -34.99
C SER A 86 13.77 5.16 -35.99
N SER A 87 14.10 6.42 -35.68
CA SER A 87 14.77 7.34 -36.64
C SER A 87 16.01 8.04 -36.08
N LEU A 88 16.69 7.45 -35.08
CA LEU A 88 17.82 8.06 -34.37
C LEU A 88 18.92 8.60 -35.29
N TRP A 89 19.42 7.80 -36.24
CA TRP A 89 20.51 8.23 -37.12
C TRP A 89 20.10 9.31 -38.10
N ASN A 90 18.89 9.24 -38.66
CA ASN A 90 18.38 10.26 -39.59
C ASN A 90 18.35 11.63 -38.91
N ILE A 91 17.88 11.69 -37.66
CA ILE A 91 17.78 12.95 -36.91
C ILE A 91 19.17 13.51 -36.57
N ILE A 92 20.12 12.66 -36.19
CA ILE A 92 21.51 13.08 -35.93
C ILE A 92 22.14 13.69 -37.17
N ILE A 93 21.97 13.04 -38.32
CA ILE A 93 22.50 13.53 -39.60
C ILE A 93 21.82 14.84 -40.00
N GLU A 94 20.48 14.89 -39.99
CA GLU A 94 19.72 16.08 -40.36
C GLU A 94 20.11 17.29 -39.51
N ASP A 95 20.38 17.11 -38.21
CA ASP A 95 20.81 18.20 -37.36
C ASP A 95 22.24 18.65 -37.68
N LEU A 96 23.19 17.72 -37.83
CA LEU A 96 24.56 18.06 -38.22
C LEU A 96 24.62 18.73 -39.60
N GLU A 97 23.76 18.35 -40.55
CA GLU A 97 23.70 18.95 -41.89
C GLU A 97 23.20 20.41 -41.88
N LYS A 98 22.35 20.80 -40.92
CA LYS A 98 21.96 22.22 -40.73
C LYS A 98 23.17 23.10 -40.44
N TYR A 99 24.20 22.53 -39.81
CA TYR A 99 25.46 23.18 -39.50
C TYR A 99 26.59 22.80 -40.47
N ALA A 100 26.26 22.41 -41.72
CA ALA A 100 27.23 21.92 -42.70
C ALA A 100 28.50 22.79 -42.83
N ARG A 101 28.39 24.12 -42.71
CA ARG A 101 29.55 25.05 -42.76
C ARG A 101 30.65 24.69 -41.76
N THR A 102 30.29 24.15 -40.59
CA THR A 102 31.23 23.75 -39.54
C THR A 102 31.37 22.24 -39.44
N THR A 103 30.32 21.45 -39.70
CA THR A 103 30.30 19.99 -39.47
C THR A 103 30.70 19.13 -40.66
N THR A 104 30.84 19.68 -41.88
CA THR A 104 31.13 18.89 -43.11
C THR A 104 32.31 17.94 -42.93
N PHE A 105 33.41 18.42 -42.34
CA PHE A 105 34.57 17.56 -42.07
C PHE A 105 34.21 16.39 -41.15
N PHE A 106 33.45 16.63 -40.08
CA PHE A 106 33.05 15.58 -39.15
C PHE A 106 32.12 14.57 -39.83
N LEU A 107 31.11 15.04 -40.56
CA LEU A 107 30.19 14.18 -41.32
C LEU A 107 30.92 13.28 -42.31
N ASP A 108 31.80 13.84 -43.14
CA ASP A 108 32.49 13.09 -44.19
C ASP A 108 33.55 12.14 -43.62
N THR A 109 34.10 12.46 -42.44
CA THR A 109 35.18 11.69 -41.82
C THR A 109 34.68 10.59 -40.88
N TYR A 110 33.50 10.75 -40.27
CA TYR A 110 32.98 9.86 -39.21
C TYR A 110 31.70 9.09 -39.60
N PHE A 111 31.09 9.38 -40.75
CA PHE A 111 29.90 8.68 -41.24
C PHE A 111 30.10 8.07 -42.64
N ILE A 112 29.44 6.94 -42.90
CA ILE A 112 29.38 6.29 -44.21
C ILE A 112 28.26 6.94 -45.00
N SER A 113 28.62 7.61 -46.10
CA SER A 113 27.68 8.28 -47.02
C SER A 113 26.64 9.14 -46.29
N ARG A 114 27.03 9.72 -45.14
CA ARG A 114 26.17 10.50 -44.24
C ARG A 114 24.87 9.81 -43.81
N LYS A 115 24.88 8.48 -43.63
CA LYS A 115 23.70 7.73 -43.17
C LYS A 115 23.91 7.02 -41.84
N ASN A 116 25.07 6.40 -41.67
CA ASN A 116 25.40 5.59 -40.50
C ASN A 116 26.84 5.87 -40.05
N PRO A 117 27.18 5.68 -38.77
CA PRO A 117 28.53 5.85 -38.28
C PRO A 117 29.49 4.88 -38.98
N ASN A 118 30.67 5.36 -39.36
CA ASN A 118 31.71 4.51 -39.88
C ASN A 118 32.42 3.73 -38.77
N ASN A 119 33.33 2.83 -39.14
CA ASN A 119 34.05 1.99 -38.17
C ASN A 119 34.84 2.82 -37.14
N PHE A 120 35.31 4.00 -37.52
CA PHE A 120 36.08 4.85 -36.62
C PHE A 120 35.21 5.48 -35.53
N LEU A 121 34.03 6.00 -35.90
CA LEU A 121 33.09 6.53 -34.91
C LEU A 121 32.57 5.42 -33.99
N LYS A 122 32.32 4.22 -34.53
CA LYS A 122 31.96 3.03 -33.75
C LYS A 122 33.04 2.69 -32.71
N GLU A 123 34.30 2.57 -33.16
CA GLU A 123 35.47 2.33 -32.29
C GLU A 123 35.61 3.43 -31.23
N SER A 124 35.41 4.69 -31.62
CA SER A 124 35.51 5.83 -30.71
C SER A 124 34.44 5.79 -29.61
N ILE A 125 33.20 5.42 -29.95
CA ILE A 125 32.11 5.25 -28.98
C ILE A 125 32.41 4.06 -28.06
N GLU A 126 32.86 2.93 -28.59
CA GLU A 126 33.23 1.75 -27.79
C GLU A 126 34.34 2.07 -26.79
N LEU A 127 35.41 2.73 -27.26
CA LEU A 127 36.49 3.22 -26.41
C LEU A 127 35.99 4.22 -25.36
N ALA A 128 35.08 5.13 -25.73
CA ALA A 128 34.49 6.05 -24.76
C ALA A 128 33.76 5.30 -23.65
N THR A 129 32.92 4.31 -24.01
CA THR A 129 32.16 3.55 -23.01
C THR A 129 33.06 2.77 -22.06
N LYS A 130 34.15 2.19 -22.56
CA LYS A 130 35.11 1.46 -21.74
C LYS A 130 35.92 2.35 -20.81
N GLU A 131 36.36 3.50 -21.30
CA GLU A 131 37.33 4.35 -20.60
C GLU A 131 36.68 5.35 -19.65
N PHE A 132 35.43 5.73 -19.92
CA PHE A 132 34.62 6.58 -19.05
C PHE A 132 33.53 5.79 -18.30
N ASN A 133 33.61 4.45 -18.33
CA ASN A 133 32.68 3.55 -17.64
C ASN A 133 31.20 3.89 -17.93
N LEU A 134 30.86 4.08 -19.20
CA LEU A 134 29.49 4.43 -19.61
C LEU A 134 28.65 3.18 -19.81
N ARG A 135 27.35 3.29 -19.51
CA ARG A 135 26.35 2.25 -19.84
C ARG A 135 26.40 1.92 -21.33
N ASN A 136 26.37 0.64 -21.70
CA ASN A 136 26.52 0.23 -23.10
C ASN A 136 25.96 -1.17 -23.37
N ASP A 137 25.90 -1.54 -24.64
CA ASP A 137 25.34 -2.81 -25.13
C ASP A 137 26.33 -3.55 -26.05
N PHE A 138 27.64 -3.29 -25.91
CA PHE A 138 28.67 -3.85 -26.82
C PHE A 138 28.96 -5.34 -26.62
N GLU A 139 28.42 -5.96 -25.57
CA GLU A 139 28.53 -7.40 -25.32
C GLU A 139 27.51 -8.21 -26.16
N ASN A 140 26.39 -7.61 -26.56
CA ASN A 140 25.33 -8.22 -27.37
C ASN A 140 25.50 -7.91 -28.88
N ARG A 141 26.70 -8.10 -29.44
CA ARG A 141 27.04 -7.69 -30.82
C ARG A 141 26.24 -8.39 -31.91
N ASP A 142 25.58 -9.49 -31.57
CA ASP A 142 24.78 -10.30 -32.49
C ASP A 142 23.47 -9.59 -32.87
N GLU A 143 23.05 -8.58 -32.10
CA GLU A 143 21.96 -7.69 -32.46
C GLU A 143 22.50 -6.48 -33.24
N HIS A 144 22.02 -6.27 -34.47
CA HIS A 144 22.40 -5.13 -35.32
C HIS A 144 22.12 -3.73 -34.71
N GLN A 145 21.64 -3.64 -33.47
CA GLN A 145 21.21 -2.43 -32.77
C GLN A 145 22.08 -2.00 -31.58
N TYR A 146 23.16 -2.71 -31.22
CA TYR A 146 23.99 -2.42 -30.03
C TYR A 146 24.40 -0.94 -29.89
N LEU A 147 24.75 -0.28 -31.00
CA LEU A 147 25.20 1.12 -30.98
C LEU A 147 24.04 2.09 -30.72
N ARG A 148 22.87 1.79 -31.27
CA ARG A 148 21.63 2.52 -31.00
C ARG A 148 21.26 2.36 -29.53
N ASN A 149 21.27 1.14 -29.00
CA ASN A 149 20.97 0.86 -27.61
C ASN A 149 21.96 1.57 -26.67
N THR A 150 23.25 1.58 -27.01
CA THR A 150 24.30 2.30 -26.26
C THR A 150 24.02 3.81 -26.16
N ILE A 151 23.57 4.45 -27.25
CA ILE A 151 23.17 5.87 -27.23
C ILE A 151 21.93 6.06 -26.35
N LEU A 152 20.92 5.20 -26.52
CA LEU A 152 19.67 5.32 -25.77
C LEU A 152 19.85 5.04 -24.26
N LEU A 153 20.80 4.19 -23.86
CA LEU A 153 21.19 3.99 -22.46
C LEU A 153 21.75 5.27 -21.81
N GLN A 154 22.18 6.25 -22.60
CA GLN A 154 22.60 7.56 -22.09
C GLN A 154 21.42 8.51 -21.82
N ILE A 155 20.24 8.21 -22.38
CA ILE A 155 19.09 9.12 -22.44
C ILE A 155 17.87 8.58 -21.68
N GLY A 156 17.58 7.28 -21.81
CA GLY A 156 16.39 6.63 -21.26
C GLY A 156 15.16 6.86 -22.15
N LEU A 157 14.22 7.69 -21.66
CA LEU A 157 12.96 8.00 -22.35
C LEU A 157 13.08 9.17 -23.32
N LEU A 158 12.36 9.09 -24.45
CA LEU A 158 12.29 10.13 -25.47
C LEU A 158 10.89 10.78 -25.52
N ASN A 159 10.82 12.12 -25.60
CA ASN A 159 9.55 12.87 -25.66
C ASN A 159 8.66 12.41 -26.82
N ASN A 160 9.26 12.19 -28.01
CA ASN A 160 8.53 11.82 -29.23
C ASN A 160 8.05 10.36 -29.24
N SER A 161 8.14 9.66 -28.11
CA SER A 161 7.71 8.27 -27.98
C SER A 161 6.89 8.02 -26.71
N ILE A 162 6.44 9.09 -26.06
CA ILE A 162 5.60 9.04 -24.86
C ILE A 162 4.26 8.34 -25.12
N ASP A 163 3.75 8.30 -26.36
CA ASP A 163 2.48 7.63 -26.69
C ASP A 163 2.49 6.12 -26.38
N ASN A 164 3.67 5.49 -26.42
CA ASN A 164 3.83 4.07 -26.09
C ASN A 164 3.97 3.83 -24.57
N LEU A 165 4.08 4.88 -23.76
CA LEU A 165 4.30 4.78 -22.32
C LEU A 165 3.22 3.97 -21.61
N LYS A 166 1.95 4.07 -22.04
CA LYS A 166 0.84 3.29 -21.50
C LYS A 166 1.08 1.77 -21.61
N LEU A 167 1.75 1.32 -22.69
CA LEU A 167 2.12 -0.07 -22.92
C LEU A 167 3.33 -0.44 -22.07
N TRP A 168 4.38 0.39 -22.10
CA TRP A 168 5.62 0.13 -21.36
C TRP A 168 5.43 0.09 -19.85
N LEU A 169 4.60 0.98 -19.28
CA LEU A 169 4.29 0.95 -17.84
C LEU A 169 3.57 -0.36 -17.43
N SER A 170 3.01 -1.08 -18.40
CA SER A 170 2.38 -2.40 -18.21
C SER A 170 3.34 -3.55 -18.53
N ASN A 171 4.64 -3.25 -18.65
CA ASN A 171 5.73 -4.17 -19.06
C ASN A 171 5.55 -4.79 -20.46
N TYR A 172 4.66 -4.24 -21.27
CA TYR A 172 4.41 -4.76 -22.61
C TYR A 172 5.30 -4.08 -23.65
N ASN A 173 5.96 -4.87 -24.50
CA ASN A 173 6.90 -4.41 -25.54
C ASN A 173 7.89 -3.37 -24.99
N LEU A 174 8.39 -3.66 -23.79
CA LEU A 174 9.35 -2.80 -23.10
C LEU A 174 10.62 -2.76 -23.94
N LEU A 175 11.08 -1.56 -24.26
CA LEU A 175 12.31 -1.41 -25.02
C LEU A 175 13.48 -1.99 -24.22
N ILE A 176 14.40 -2.69 -24.91
CA ILE A 176 15.61 -3.29 -24.31
C ILE A 176 16.34 -2.29 -23.40
N VAL A 177 16.45 -1.03 -23.84
CA VAL A 177 17.09 0.04 -23.06
C VAL A 177 16.36 0.30 -21.73
N ILE A 178 15.02 0.32 -21.76
CA ILE A 178 14.22 0.53 -20.54
C ILE A 178 14.30 -0.72 -19.66
N SER A 179 14.25 -1.93 -20.22
CA SER A 179 14.40 -3.16 -19.43
C SER A 179 15.77 -3.22 -18.75
N GLU A 180 16.84 -2.86 -19.46
CA GLU A 180 18.20 -2.80 -18.94
C GLU A 180 18.36 -1.77 -17.80
N LEU A 181 17.77 -0.58 -17.94
CA LEU A 181 17.81 0.45 -16.89
C LEU A 181 17.00 0.06 -15.64
N LEU A 182 15.96 -0.77 -15.78
CA LEU A 182 15.11 -1.25 -14.69
C LEU A 182 15.60 -2.55 -14.03
N ASN A 183 16.43 -3.33 -14.73
CA ASN A 183 16.90 -4.64 -14.26
C ASN A 183 18.08 -4.49 -13.30
N VAL A 184 17.87 -4.83 -12.02
CA VAL A 184 18.88 -4.74 -10.95
C VAL A 184 20.14 -5.59 -11.24
N ASP A 185 19.99 -6.69 -11.98
CA ASP A 185 21.10 -7.59 -12.35
C ASP A 185 21.85 -7.14 -13.62
N SER A 186 21.39 -6.05 -14.26
CA SER A 186 22.08 -5.49 -15.41
C SER A 186 23.24 -4.60 -14.97
N LEU A 187 24.36 -4.69 -15.70
CA LEU A 187 25.45 -3.71 -15.60
C LEU A 187 24.99 -2.29 -15.99
N ASN A 188 23.84 -2.17 -16.66
CA ASN A 188 23.23 -0.92 -17.06
C ASN A 188 22.16 -0.41 -16.09
N PHE A 189 21.92 -1.08 -14.95
CA PHE A 189 20.92 -0.65 -13.97
C PHE A 189 21.08 0.83 -13.57
N SER A 190 19.96 1.54 -13.42
CA SER A 190 19.91 2.86 -12.80
C SER A 190 18.81 2.91 -11.74
N LYS A 191 19.23 3.07 -10.48
CA LYS A 191 18.31 3.27 -9.36
C LYS A 191 17.45 4.51 -9.58
N GLU A 192 18.06 5.62 -10.00
CA GLU A 192 17.37 6.88 -10.23
C GLU A 192 16.33 6.77 -11.36
N PHE A 193 16.63 6.05 -12.45
CA PHE A 193 15.66 5.79 -13.51
C PHE A 193 14.50 4.91 -13.00
N SER A 194 14.81 3.84 -12.27
CA SER A 194 13.83 2.93 -11.68
C SER A 194 12.88 3.64 -10.70
N ASP A 195 13.41 4.51 -9.84
CA ASP A 195 12.62 5.33 -8.92
C ASP A 195 11.64 6.24 -9.68
N GLY A 196 12.09 6.94 -10.72
CA GLY A 196 11.21 7.78 -11.54
C GLY A 196 10.17 6.99 -12.32
N TRP A 197 10.52 5.79 -12.80
CA TRP A 197 9.58 4.86 -13.45
C TRP A 197 8.49 4.38 -12.50
N ARG A 198 8.85 4.08 -11.24
CA ARG A 198 7.91 3.70 -10.18
C ARG A 198 6.92 4.83 -9.88
N VAL A 199 7.39 6.07 -9.79
CA VAL A 199 6.51 7.25 -9.59
C VAL A 199 5.44 7.33 -10.67
N LEU A 200 5.79 7.07 -11.94
CA LEU A 200 4.82 7.04 -13.05
C LEU A 200 3.80 5.90 -12.91
N ARG A 201 4.22 4.70 -12.49
CA ARG A 201 3.29 3.58 -12.22
C ARG A 201 2.34 3.90 -11.08
N ARG A 202 2.85 4.42 -9.96
CA ARG A 202 2.05 4.85 -8.81
C ARG A 202 1.06 5.95 -9.19
N TYR A 203 1.49 6.90 -10.04
CA TYR A 203 0.58 7.89 -10.60
C TYR A 203 -0.54 7.23 -11.40
N ARG A 204 -0.20 6.35 -12.35
CA ARG A 204 -1.17 5.61 -13.17
C ARG A 204 -2.22 4.92 -12.29
N ASP A 205 -1.79 4.26 -11.22
CA ASP A 205 -2.62 3.51 -10.29
C ASP A 205 -3.45 4.38 -9.31
N ASN A 206 -3.36 5.71 -9.42
CA ASN A 206 -4.00 6.69 -8.53
C ASN A 206 -3.48 6.67 -7.08
N ILE A 207 -2.27 6.17 -6.84
CA ILE A 207 -1.64 6.20 -5.51
C ILE A 207 -1.07 7.59 -5.21
N LEU A 208 -0.47 8.25 -6.22
CA LEU A 208 0.07 9.61 -6.10
C LEU A 208 -0.77 10.61 -6.87
N SER A 209 -0.85 11.84 -6.36
CA SER A 209 -1.50 12.96 -7.04
C SER A 209 -0.63 13.52 -8.17
N LYS A 210 -1.25 14.25 -9.11
CA LYS A 210 -0.53 14.89 -10.22
C LYS A 210 0.54 15.87 -9.72
N GLU A 211 0.27 16.59 -8.64
CA GLU A 211 1.19 17.59 -8.08
C GLU A 211 2.39 16.92 -7.39
N GLN A 212 2.14 15.89 -6.58
CA GLN A 212 3.21 15.11 -5.94
C GLN A 212 4.17 14.53 -6.97
N VAL A 213 3.63 13.93 -8.03
CA VAL A 213 4.42 13.32 -9.10
C VAL A 213 5.25 14.35 -9.85
N LYS A 214 4.68 15.51 -10.17
CA LYS A 214 5.44 16.59 -10.80
C LYS A 214 6.60 17.05 -9.93
N ASN A 215 6.39 17.19 -8.63
CA ASN A 215 7.44 17.62 -7.70
C ASN A 215 8.58 16.60 -7.65
N ILE A 216 8.29 15.30 -7.57
CA ILE A 216 9.29 14.24 -7.52
C ILE A 216 10.03 14.12 -8.87
N LEU A 217 9.30 14.04 -9.98
CA LEU A 217 9.91 13.86 -11.31
C LEU A 217 10.72 15.08 -11.78
N ASN A 218 10.39 16.29 -11.32
CA ASN A 218 11.19 17.49 -11.58
C ASN A 218 12.57 17.46 -10.92
N GLN A 219 12.74 16.68 -9.84
CA GLN A 219 14.02 16.52 -9.17
C GLN A 219 14.82 15.35 -9.76
N ASN A 220 14.15 14.40 -10.41
CA ASN A 220 14.78 13.22 -11.00
C ASN A 220 15.51 13.55 -12.31
N ILE A 221 16.81 13.24 -12.38
CA ILE A 221 17.69 13.56 -13.52
C ILE A 221 17.23 12.98 -14.86
N TRP A 222 16.59 11.81 -14.84
CA TRP A 222 16.11 11.12 -16.04
C TRP A 222 14.79 11.68 -16.58
N PHE A 223 13.96 12.28 -15.70
CA PHE A 223 12.60 12.69 -16.05
C PHE A 223 12.40 14.21 -16.07
N LYS A 224 13.21 14.99 -15.35
CA LYS A 224 13.02 16.44 -15.20
C LYS A 224 13.07 17.24 -16.50
N HIS A 225 13.69 16.68 -17.54
CA HIS A 225 13.77 17.31 -18.85
C HIS A 225 12.65 16.86 -19.81
N LEU A 226 11.83 15.87 -19.43
CA LEU A 226 10.71 15.42 -20.26
C LEU A 226 9.53 16.40 -20.13
N ASN A 227 8.64 16.40 -21.12
CA ASN A 227 7.38 17.12 -20.98
C ASN A 227 6.48 16.38 -19.97
N LEU A 228 6.56 16.77 -18.70
CA LEU A 228 5.85 16.08 -17.62
C LEU A 228 4.32 16.11 -17.81
N ASP A 229 3.74 17.14 -18.42
CA ASP A 229 2.29 17.16 -18.65
C ASP A 229 1.84 16.13 -19.68
N GLU A 230 2.59 15.97 -20.78
CA GLU A 230 2.33 14.93 -21.78
C GLU A 230 2.64 13.53 -21.24
N LEU A 231 3.75 13.40 -20.51
CA LEU A 231 4.16 12.16 -19.84
C LEU A 231 3.07 11.64 -18.89
N LEU A 232 2.55 12.51 -18.03
CA LEU A 232 1.50 12.15 -17.08
C LEU A 232 0.15 11.90 -17.78
N LYS A 233 -0.17 12.66 -18.83
CA LYS A 233 -1.34 12.39 -19.66
C LYS A 233 -1.26 11.00 -20.28
N ALA A 234 -0.11 10.62 -20.85
CA ALA A 234 0.11 9.31 -21.46
C ALA A 234 0.12 8.18 -20.43
N ALA A 235 0.72 8.39 -19.26
CA ALA A 235 0.71 7.42 -18.16
C ALA A 235 -0.71 7.06 -17.68
N LYS A 236 -1.67 8.01 -17.81
CA LYS A 236 -3.08 7.80 -17.47
C LYS A 236 -3.93 7.19 -18.57
N GLN A 237 -3.42 7.08 -19.79
CA GLN A 237 -4.18 6.47 -20.89
C GLN A 237 -4.38 4.98 -20.61
N ARG A 238 -5.59 4.49 -20.88
CA ARG A 238 -5.93 3.07 -20.86
C ARG A 238 -5.76 2.49 -22.27
N VAL A 239 -5.28 1.26 -22.36
CA VAL A 239 -5.21 0.54 -23.64
C VAL A 239 -6.64 0.12 -24.04
N LYS A 240 -6.99 0.29 -25.32
CA LYS A 240 -8.40 0.35 -25.77
C LYS A 240 -9.18 -0.97 -25.66
N LYS A 241 -8.53 -2.13 -25.47
CA LYS A 241 -9.13 -3.43 -25.10
C LYS A 241 -8.00 -4.40 -24.71
N GLN A 242 -7.79 -4.72 -23.44
CA GLN A 242 -6.68 -5.64 -23.09
C GLN A 242 -6.90 -6.44 -21.81
N LEU A 243 -6.96 -7.78 -21.97
CA LEU A 243 -6.02 -8.78 -21.39
C LEU A 243 -4.97 -8.38 -20.32
N MET A 244 -5.05 -7.31 -19.54
CA MET A 244 -3.98 -6.99 -18.58
C MET A 244 -4.04 -7.90 -17.35
N ILE A 245 -3.33 -9.03 -17.46
CA ILE A 245 -3.17 -10.06 -16.42
C ILE A 245 -1.77 -9.98 -15.77
N THR A 246 -0.90 -9.08 -16.21
CA THR A 246 0.45 -8.97 -15.65
C THR A 246 0.48 -8.01 -14.45
N GLN A 247 0.63 -8.59 -13.27
CA GLN A 247 1.24 -7.90 -12.13
C GLN A 247 2.72 -8.22 -12.17
N ASP A 248 3.56 -7.22 -12.42
CA ASP A 248 4.87 -7.26 -11.79
C ASP A 248 4.68 -6.61 -10.42
N GLU A 249 5.15 -7.32 -9.40
CA GLU A 249 5.05 -7.00 -7.98
C GLU A 249 5.28 -5.50 -7.76
N ASP A 250 4.33 -4.84 -7.08
CA ASP A 250 4.63 -3.55 -6.47
C ASP A 250 5.75 -3.81 -5.47
N LEU A 251 6.99 -3.42 -5.81
CA LEU A 251 8.11 -3.60 -4.90
C LEU A 251 7.76 -2.98 -3.53
N PRO A 252 7.95 -3.70 -2.43
CA PRO A 252 7.56 -3.21 -1.11
C PRO A 252 8.42 -2.01 -0.72
N ILE A 253 7.85 -1.15 0.14
CA ILE A 253 8.52 0.07 0.64
C ILE A 253 9.78 -0.32 1.40
N PHE A 254 9.66 -1.31 2.27
CA PHE A 254 10.80 -1.99 2.88
C PHE A 254 11.00 -3.33 2.20
N TYR A 255 12.24 -3.63 1.82
CA TYR A 255 12.56 -4.84 1.06
C TYR A 255 13.88 -5.44 1.54
N LEU A 256 14.01 -6.75 1.35
CA LEU A 256 15.26 -7.45 1.58
C LEU A 256 16.26 -7.08 0.47
N GLU A 257 17.32 -6.37 0.83
CA GLU A 257 18.36 -5.91 -0.10
C GLU A 257 19.48 -6.94 -0.24
N LYS A 258 19.96 -7.48 0.89
CA LYS A 258 21.11 -8.41 0.92
C LYS A 258 20.93 -9.52 1.94
N ILE A 259 21.59 -10.63 1.67
CA ILE A 259 21.76 -11.73 2.62
C ILE A 259 23.25 -11.99 2.75
N ASN A 260 23.84 -11.74 3.90
CA ASN A 260 25.25 -12.01 4.16
C ASN A 260 25.38 -13.24 5.04
N TYR A 261 26.34 -14.10 4.71
CA TYR A 261 26.65 -15.28 5.50
C TYR A 261 28.07 -15.21 6.04
N SER A 262 28.23 -15.39 7.35
CA SER A 262 29.51 -15.48 8.03
C SER A 262 29.55 -16.72 8.95
N TYR A 263 30.67 -16.89 9.68
CA TYR A 263 30.75 -17.93 10.72
C TYR A 263 29.69 -17.76 11.80
N ASP A 264 29.26 -16.51 12.06
CA ASP A 264 28.24 -16.17 13.06
C ASP A 264 26.81 -16.42 12.56
N GLY A 265 26.62 -16.74 11.27
CA GLY A 265 25.35 -17.12 10.67
C GLY A 265 24.85 -16.16 9.58
N LEU A 266 23.52 -16.08 9.39
CA LEU A 266 22.89 -15.27 8.34
C LEU A 266 22.51 -13.89 8.86
N ASN A 267 22.83 -12.87 8.07
CA ASN A 267 22.42 -11.49 8.28
C ASN A 267 21.59 -11.02 7.09
N PHE A 268 20.36 -10.60 7.35
CA PHE A 268 19.43 -10.07 6.36
C PHE A 268 19.46 -8.54 6.45
N THR A 269 19.83 -7.89 5.35
CA THR A 269 19.85 -6.42 5.26
C THR A 269 18.58 -5.95 4.59
N ILE A 270 17.80 -5.17 5.31
CA ILE A 270 16.56 -4.56 4.84
C ILE A 270 16.81 -3.09 4.55
N ASN A 271 16.35 -2.65 3.40
CA ASN A 271 16.44 -1.27 2.97
C ASN A 271 15.04 -0.73 2.67
N ALA A 272 14.95 0.58 2.50
CA ALA A 272 13.71 1.27 2.19
C ALA A 272 13.80 2.02 0.85
N GLN A 273 12.66 2.12 0.20
CA GLN A 273 12.45 2.89 -1.02
C GLN A 273 11.01 3.41 -1.06
N ASP A 274 10.69 4.32 -1.98
CA ASP A 274 9.32 4.84 -2.16
C ASP A 274 8.74 5.49 -0.87
N LEU A 275 9.58 5.97 0.07
CA LEU A 275 9.13 6.44 1.39
C LEU A 275 8.12 7.60 1.32
N TYR A 276 8.13 8.39 0.24
CA TYR A 276 7.12 9.43 0.00
C TYR A 276 5.70 8.87 -0.18
N SER A 277 5.54 7.59 -0.55
CA SER A 277 4.23 6.92 -0.66
C SER A 277 3.55 6.73 0.70
N LEU A 278 4.32 6.78 1.80
CA LEU A 278 3.78 6.71 3.16
C LEU A 278 3.00 7.96 3.57
N ASN A 279 3.17 9.07 2.83
CA ASN A 279 2.52 10.36 3.12
C ASN A 279 2.72 10.85 4.58
N LEU A 280 3.91 10.59 5.12
CA LEU A 280 4.32 10.99 6.46
C LEU A 280 4.80 12.45 6.45
N SER A 281 4.40 13.23 7.45
CA SER A 281 4.66 14.68 7.51
C SER A 281 5.70 15.10 8.56
N GLY A 282 6.13 14.18 9.41
CA GLY A 282 7.12 14.37 10.46
C GLY A 282 8.55 14.35 9.92
N PHE A 283 9.48 14.83 10.74
CA PHE A 283 10.90 14.91 10.38
C PHE A 283 11.70 13.68 10.83
N ARG A 284 11.14 12.88 11.74
CA ARG A 284 11.78 11.70 12.31
C ARG A 284 10.74 10.63 12.64
N TYR A 285 11.09 9.39 12.36
CA TYR A 285 10.34 8.21 12.74
C TYR A 285 11.28 7.10 13.20
N GLU A 286 10.87 6.31 14.17
CA GLU A 286 11.62 5.15 14.64
C GLU A 286 11.12 3.89 13.96
N ILE A 287 12.02 2.93 13.71
CA ILE A 287 11.69 1.65 13.09
C ILE A 287 11.92 0.54 14.11
N TYR A 288 10.90 -0.28 14.29
CA TYR A 288 10.89 -1.45 15.15
C TYR A 288 10.70 -2.70 14.29
N ILE A 289 11.38 -3.77 14.67
CA ILE A 289 11.22 -5.12 14.11
C ILE A 289 10.88 -6.05 15.27
N ASP A 290 9.73 -6.72 15.21
CA ASP A 290 9.24 -7.61 16.28
C ASP A 290 9.36 -6.94 17.67
N ASP A 291 8.88 -5.69 17.77
CA ASP A 291 8.97 -4.80 18.95
C ASP A 291 10.39 -4.36 19.40
N GLU A 292 11.44 -4.71 18.66
CA GLU A 292 12.80 -4.23 18.92
C GLU A 292 13.17 -3.05 18.03
N TYR A 293 13.67 -1.96 18.62
CA TYR A 293 14.18 -0.82 17.86
C TYR A 293 15.38 -1.24 16.97
N LYS A 294 15.31 -0.90 15.68
CA LYS A 294 16.37 -1.22 14.69
C LYS A 294 16.89 -0.03 13.89
N GLY A 295 16.19 1.09 13.82
CA GLY A 295 16.66 2.22 13.02
C GLY A 295 15.72 3.43 13.04
N ILE A 296 16.01 4.43 12.21
CA ILE A 296 15.18 5.63 12.06
C ILE A 296 15.03 6.06 10.60
N LEU A 297 13.87 6.65 10.30
CA LEU A 297 13.69 7.49 9.12
C LEU A 297 13.90 8.96 9.52
N ILE A 298 14.66 9.69 8.72
CA ILE A 298 14.90 11.13 8.94
C ILE A 298 14.61 11.90 7.66
N ALA A 299 14.07 13.11 7.81
CA ALA A 299 13.90 14.02 6.68
C ALA A 299 15.25 14.61 6.28
N ASN A 300 15.62 14.45 5.01
CA ASN A 300 16.82 15.08 4.44
C ASN A 300 16.61 16.60 4.21
N ASN A 301 17.64 17.27 3.69
CA ASN A 301 17.59 18.71 3.38
C ASN A 301 16.48 19.10 2.37
N SER A 302 16.02 18.15 1.56
CA SER A 302 14.91 18.29 0.62
C SER A 302 13.54 17.97 1.23
N LYS A 303 13.49 17.70 2.55
CA LYS A 303 12.32 17.23 3.30
C LYS A 303 11.79 15.86 2.86
N GLU A 304 12.62 15.05 2.20
CA GLU A 304 12.29 13.67 1.87
C GLU A 304 12.75 12.75 2.99
N LEU A 305 11.89 11.82 3.39
CA LEU A 305 12.27 10.80 4.36
C LEU A 305 13.26 9.83 3.72
N ILE A 306 14.36 9.58 4.42
CA ILE A 306 15.37 8.58 4.10
C ILE A 306 15.55 7.65 5.30
N LEU A 307 15.87 6.39 5.01
CA LEU A 307 16.35 5.46 6.03
C LEU A 307 17.78 5.84 6.39
N GLU A 308 18.05 6.17 7.65
CA GLU A 308 19.37 6.65 8.08
C GLU A 308 20.45 5.59 7.88
N SER A 309 20.13 4.32 8.19
CA SER A 309 20.99 3.17 7.96
C SER A 309 20.16 1.93 7.63
N PRO A 310 20.66 1.02 6.77
CA PRO A 310 20.00 -0.25 6.51
C PRO A 310 19.77 -1.04 7.79
N ILE A 311 18.62 -1.71 7.88
CA ILE A 311 18.23 -2.52 9.03
C ILE A 311 18.89 -3.89 8.88
N ILE A 312 19.55 -4.38 9.93
CA ILE A 312 20.22 -5.69 9.92
C ILE A 312 19.52 -6.63 10.89
N ILE A 313 19.09 -7.79 10.37
CA ILE A 313 18.48 -8.86 11.15
C ILE A 313 19.42 -10.07 11.15
N SER A 314 19.90 -10.44 12.33
CA SER A 314 20.87 -11.52 12.52
C SER A 314 20.19 -12.78 13.03
N ASN A 315 20.41 -13.91 12.36
CA ASN A 315 19.92 -15.25 12.73
C ASN A 315 18.44 -15.28 13.18
N PRO A 316 17.52 -14.78 12.35
CA PRO A 316 16.11 -14.86 12.64
C PRO A 316 15.66 -16.31 12.80
N LYS A 317 14.79 -16.58 13.78
CA LYS A 317 14.22 -17.91 14.02
C LYS A 317 13.12 -18.27 13.01
N ILE A 318 12.42 -17.26 12.51
CA ILE A 318 11.32 -17.37 11.56
C ILE A 318 11.67 -16.62 10.27
N ASN A 319 11.04 -17.02 9.17
CA ASN A 319 11.33 -16.47 7.83
C ASN A 319 10.56 -15.18 7.51
N GLN A 320 9.77 -14.69 8.45
CA GLN A 320 8.98 -13.46 8.35
C GLN A 320 9.23 -12.64 9.60
N ILE A 321 9.23 -11.32 9.45
CA ILE A 321 9.37 -10.38 10.57
C ILE A 321 8.36 -9.25 10.41
N ASP A 322 7.90 -8.70 11.52
CA ASP A 322 6.99 -7.55 11.52
C ASP A 322 7.78 -6.25 11.66
N LEU A 323 7.67 -5.37 10.67
CA LEU A 323 8.26 -4.03 10.69
C LEU A 323 7.20 -3.00 11.03
N GLU A 324 7.50 -2.16 12.01
CA GLU A 324 6.70 -0.99 12.37
C GLU A 324 7.52 0.30 12.27
N VAL A 325 6.89 1.35 11.79
CA VAL A 325 7.40 2.73 11.82
C VAL A 325 6.56 3.50 12.82
N ARG A 326 7.20 4.06 13.84
CA ARG A 326 6.56 4.79 14.94
C ARG A 326 6.93 6.27 14.91
N ASN A 327 5.98 7.15 15.26
CA ASN A 327 6.23 8.59 15.41
C ASN A 327 6.86 8.91 16.79
N GLU A 328 7.08 10.19 17.07
CA GLU A 328 7.64 10.66 18.36
C GLU A 328 6.75 10.34 19.56
N ASP A 329 5.44 10.18 19.36
CA ASP A 329 4.47 9.77 20.40
C ASP A 329 4.41 8.24 20.57
N SER A 330 5.30 7.49 19.91
CA SER A 330 5.31 6.01 19.84
C SER A 330 4.09 5.39 19.17
N ASP A 331 3.29 6.17 18.44
CA ASP A 331 2.19 5.65 17.63
C ASP A 331 2.73 5.01 16.36
N VAL A 332 2.25 3.80 16.05
CA VAL A 332 2.52 3.12 14.79
C VAL A 332 1.86 3.88 13.63
N VAL A 333 2.68 4.46 12.75
CA VAL A 333 2.24 5.22 11.58
C VAL A 333 2.38 4.43 10.28
N TYR A 334 3.23 3.40 10.26
CA TYR A 334 3.31 2.43 9.19
C TYR A 334 3.67 1.05 9.75
N ALA A 335 3.17 -0.03 9.15
CA ALA A 335 3.51 -1.39 9.51
C ALA A 335 3.46 -2.28 8.26
N THR A 336 4.38 -3.23 8.16
CA THR A 336 4.43 -4.22 7.10
C THR A 336 5.14 -5.46 7.58
N GLU A 337 4.79 -6.61 7.03
CA GLU A 337 5.58 -7.82 7.17
C GLU A 337 6.68 -7.86 6.11
N ILE A 338 7.85 -8.39 6.49
CA ILE A 338 8.97 -8.61 5.57
C ILE A 338 9.30 -10.09 5.55
N THR A 339 9.15 -10.71 4.38
CA THR A 339 9.55 -12.09 4.13
C THR A 339 11.06 -12.14 3.86
N LEU A 340 11.80 -12.79 4.76
CA LEU A 340 13.25 -13.00 4.66
C LEU A 340 13.60 -14.20 3.76
N PHE A 341 12.72 -15.20 3.73
CA PHE A 341 12.77 -16.31 2.78
C PHE A 341 11.34 -16.73 2.41
N ASP A 342 10.99 -16.57 1.14
CA ASP A 342 9.68 -16.94 0.62
C ASP A 342 9.71 -18.39 0.15
N PHE A 343 9.09 -19.29 0.90
CA PHE A 343 9.04 -20.71 0.56
C PHE A 343 8.34 -20.97 -0.78
N SER A 344 7.45 -20.08 -1.23
CA SER A 344 6.88 -20.20 -2.58
C SER A 344 7.96 -20.04 -3.66
N GLU A 345 9.05 -19.30 -3.40
CA GLU A 345 10.18 -19.17 -4.31
C GLU A 345 11.15 -20.37 -4.29
N GLN A 346 11.05 -21.22 -3.26
CA GLN A 346 11.84 -22.42 -2.99
C GLN A 346 13.36 -22.26 -2.84
N MET A 347 13.97 -21.23 -3.41
CA MET A 347 15.40 -20.99 -3.31
C MET A 347 15.79 -19.54 -3.60
N ILE A 348 16.84 -19.09 -2.92
CA ILE A 348 17.50 -17.80 -3.10
C ILE A 348 19.00 -18.03 -3.29
N LEU A 349 19.57 -17.46 -4.36
CA LEU A 349 21.02 -17.47 -4.64
C LEU A 349 21.59 -16.10 -4.30
N PHE A 350 22.69 -16.03 -3.58
CA PHE A 350 23.39 -14.78 -3.28
C PHE A 350 24.90 -14.95 -3.30
N ASP A 351 25.64 -13.89 -3.65
CA ASP A 351 27.10 -13.91 -3.71
C ASP A 351 27.76 -13.69 -2.34
N GLU A 352 29.08 -13.85 -2.26
CA GLU A 352 29.87 -13.64 -1.04
C GLU A 352 29.80 -12.21 -0.45
N ASP A 353 29.42 -11.22 -1.28
CA ASP A 353 29.17 -9.83 -0.84
C ASP A 353 27.72 -9.64 -0.33
N GLY A 354 26.90 -10.68 -0.43
CA GLY A 354 25.52 -10.77 -0.01
C GLY A 354 24.50 -10.27 -1.03
N ASN A 355 24.90 -10.01 -2.27
CA ASN A 355 23.98 -9.56 -3.32
C ASN A 355 23.12 -10.74 -3.78
N ILE A 356 21.80 -10.57 -3.71
CA ILE A 356 20.83 -11.56 -4.16
C ILE A 356 20.80 -11.57 -5.69
N CYS A 357 20.99 -12.74 -6.30
CA CYS A 357 20.93 -12.93 -7.75
C CYS A 357 19.46 -13.11 -8.18
N GLN A 358 18.86 -12.12 -8.84
CA GLN A 358 17.45 -12.25 -9.24
C GLN A 358 17.28 -13.20 -10.45
N ASN A 359 18.21 -13.16 -11.41
CA ASN A 359 18.27 -14.09 -12.52
C ASN A 359 19.37 -15.14 -12.30
N ILE A 360 18.99 -16.17 -11.56
CA ILE A 360 19.80 -17.36 -11.27
C ILE A 360 20.35 -18.09 -12.52
N PHE A 361 19.75 -17.90 -13.71
CA PHE A 361 20.18 -18.57 -14.95
C PHE A 361 21.24 -17.81 -15.75
N LYS A 362 21.50 -16.55 -15.39
CA LYS A 362 22.57 -15.75 -16.00
C LYS A 362 23.94 -16.36 -15.66
N LYS A 363 24.90 -16.16 -16.56
CA LYS A 363 26.29 -16.58 -16.32
C LYS A 363 26.83 -15.91 -15.05
N LEU A 364 27.18 -16.73 -14.06
CA LEU A 364 27.74 -16.32 -12.78
C LEU A 364 29.22 -15.94 -12.92
N ASN A 365 29.70 -15.08 -12.03
CA ASN A 365 31.09 -14.65 -12.01
C ASN A 365 31.97 -15.74 -11.38
N ALA A 366 32.84 -16.35 -12.18
CA ALA A 366 33.74 -17.42 -11.73
C ALA A 366 34.77 -16.97 -10.67
N SER A 367 34.98 -15.67 -10.45
CA SER A 367 35.87 -15.17 -9.39
C SER A 367 35.22 -15.09 -8.02
N LYS A 368 33.88 -15.17 -7.93
CA LYS A 368 33.13 -15.06 -6.69
C LYS A 368 32.71 -16.43 -6.16
N LYS A 369 32.49 -16.50 -4.86
CA LYS A 369 31.74 -17.58 -4.22
C LYS A 369 30.27 -17.21 -4.07
N TYR A 370 29.43 -18.23 -4.01
CA TYR A 370 27.99 -18.10 -3.90
C TYR A 370 27.46 -18.97 -2.75
N HIS A 371 26.30 -18.57 -2.25
CA HIS A 371 25.53 -19.25 -1.22
C HIS A 371 24.12 -19.47 -1.74
N ILE A 372 23.53 -20.61 -1.38
CA ILE A 372 22.17 -20.95 -1.79
C ILE A 372 21.36 -21.25 -0.54
N LEU A 373 20.29 -20.51 -0.31
CA LEU A 373 19.29 -20.84 0.69
C LEU A 373 18.16 -21.56 -0.03
N ILE A 374 17.87 -22.81 0.31
CA ILE A 374 16.88 -23.65 -0.35
C ILE A 374 15.83 -24.13 0.66
N ASP A 375 14.63 -24.38 0.17
CA ASP A 375 13.58 -25.10 0.89
C ASP A 375 14.08 -26.50 1.27
N SER A 376 13.79 -26.95 2.49
CA SER A 376 14.18 -28.27 2.99
C SER A 376 13.62 -29.43 2.16
N ASP A 377 12.55 -29.20 1.39
CA ASP A 377 11.95 -30.20 0.49
C ASP A 377 12.79 -30.42 -0.80
N LEU A 378 13.86 -29.66 -1.00
CA LEU A 378 14.74 -29.79 -2.16
C LEU A 378 16.06 -30.46 -1.78
N ASP A 379 16.49 -31.39 -2.63
CA ASP A 379 17.79 -32.05 -2.48
C ASP A 379 18.90 -31.21 -3.11
N CYS A 380 20.04 -31.16 -2.43
CA CYS A 380 21.26 -30.61 -2.99
C CYS A 380 22.34 -31.69 -3.04
N ASN A 381 22.95 -31.88 -4.22
CA ASN A 381 24.06 -32.83 -4.40
C ASN A 381 25.40 -32.33 -3.82
N PHE A 382 25.42 -31.15 -3.19
CA PHE A 382 26.62 -30.52 -2.66
C PHE A 382 26.84 -30.88 -1.18
N ASN A 383 28.10 -31.17 -0.84
CA ASN A 383 28.59 -31.67 0.46
C ASN A 383 27.66 -31.43 1.67
N ILE A 384 26.99 -32.50 2.13
CA ILE A 384 26.00 -32.48 3.22
C ILE A 384 26.60 -31.92 4.52
N ASP A 385 27.87 -32.21 4.82
CA ASP A 385 28.53 -31.77 6.06
C ASP A 385 28.68 -30.23 6.16
N ASN A 386 28.56 -29.51 5.04
CA ASN A 386 28.64 -28.06 4.99
C ASN A 386 27.26 -27.37 5.03
N GLN A 387 26.18 -28.13 4.92
CA GLN A 387 24.83 -27.59 4.91
C GLN A 387 24.43 -27.16 6.33
N ARG A 388 23.65 -26.08 6.43
CA ARG A 388 23.18 -25.56 7.73
C ARG A 388 21.68 -25.30 7.67
N GLU A 389 20.98 -25.76 8.70
CA GLU A 389 19.55 -25.53 8.84
C GLU A 389 19.25 -24.14 9.39
N TYR A 390 18.24 -23.50 8.82
CA TYR A 390 17.69 -22.21 9.23
C TYR A 390 16.17 -22.29 9.32
N PHE A 391 15.59 -21.32 10.01
CA PHE A 391 14.16 -21.23 10.25
C PHE A 391 13.57 -22.53 10.81
N GLU A 392 14.15 -23.07 11.88
CA GLU A 392 13.70 -24.33 12.52
C GLU A 392 13.75 -25.58 11.60
N GLY A 393 14.70 -25.61 10.66
CA GLY A 393 14.94 -26.78 9.80
C GLY A 393 14.17 -26.74 8.48
N TYR A 394 13.36 -25.72 8.25
CA TYR A 394 12.57 -25.60 7.02
C TYR A 394 13.37 -25.04 5.83
N ALA A 395 14.53 -24.44 6.07
CA ALA A 395 15.42 -24.04 4.99
C ALA A 395 16.84 -24.54 5.25
N THR A 396 17.53 -24.89 4.17
CA THR A 396 18.90 -25.36 4.20
C THR A 396 19.79 -24.38 3.45
N LEU A 397 20.84 -23.92 4.11
CA LEU A 397 21.88 -23.11 3.50
C LEU A 397 23.00 -24.01 2.97
N VAL A 398 23.34 -23.82 1.70
CA VAL A 398 24.48 -24.42 1.02
C VAL A 398 25.55 -23.33 0.80
N PRO A 399 26.60 -23.26 1.63
CA PRO A 399 27.53 -22.14 1.59
C PRO A 399 28.78 -22.40 0.73
N PHE A 400 29.40 -21.30 0.28
CA PHE A 400 30.74 -21.26 -0.31
C PHE A 400 30.92 -22.05 -1.61
N VAL A 401 29.90 -22.09 -2.45
CA VAL A 401 29.95 -22.76 -3.75
C VAL A 401 30.70 -21.91 -4.77
N GLY A 402 31.74 -22.46 -5.38
CA GLY A 402 32.59 -21.80 -6.38
C GLY A 402 32.51 -22.45 -7.77
N TYR A 403 33.26 -21.90 -8.73
CA TYR A 403 33.19 -22.34 -10.14
C TYR A 403 33.62 -23.80 -10.41
N LYS A 404 34.34 -24.43 -9.47
CA LYS A 404 34.78 -25.84 -9.58
C LYS A 404 33.78 -26.82 -9.02
N ASP A 405 32.81 -26.33 -8.27
CA ASP A 405 31.83 -27.14 -7.57
C ASP A 405 30.66 -27.48 -8.50
N ASP A 406 30.27 -28.76 -8.54
CA ASP A 406 29.12 -29.21 -9.31
C ASP A 406 27.87 -29.23 -8.42
N CYS A 407 27.32 -28.04 -8.15
CA CYS A 407 26.13 -27.88 -7.33
C CYS A 407 24.87 -27.84 -8.20
N LYS A 408 23.98 -28.79 -7.92
CA LYS A 408 22.67 -29.00 -8.55
C LYS A 408 21.63 -29.12 -7.46
N ILE A 409 20.49 -28.48 -7.71
CA ILE A 409 19.29 -28.61 -6.90
C ILE A 409 18.37 -29.57 -7.63
N ILE A 410 17.97 -30.63 -6.93
CA ILE A 410 17.29 -31.78 -7.48
C ILE A 410 15.95 -31.93 -6.76
N TYR A 411 14.95 -32.36 -7.52
CA TYR A 411 13.64 -32.75 -7.00
C TYR A 411 13.13 -33.92 -7.84
N ASP A 412 12.77 -35.03 -7.20
CA ASP A 412 12.29 -36.24 -7.88
C ASP A 412 13.17 -36.72 -9.05
N ASN A 413 14.51 -36.65 -8.87
CA ASN A 413 15.53 -36.96 -9.87
C ASN A 413 15.58 -36.02 -11.08
N GLU A 414 14.78 -34.95 -11.13
CA GLU A 414 14.90 -33.87 -12.11
C GLU A 414 15.77 -32.74 -11.55
N VAL A 415 16.67 -32.21 -12.39
CA VAL A 415 17.50 -31.07 -12.02
C VAL A 415 16.67 -29.81 -12.19
N LEU A 416 16.30 -29.16 -11.07
CA LEU A 416 15.56 -27.90 -11.08
C LEU A 416 16.47 -26.71 -11.38
N PHE A 417 17.72 -26.78 -10.91
CA PHE A 417 18.70 -25.71 -11.06
C PHE A 417 20.14 -26.24 -11.03
N GLU A 418 21.00 -25.63 -11.85
CA GLU A 418 22.43 -25.91 -11.92
C GLU A 418 23.19 -24.59 -12.00
N LEU A 419 24.26 -24.45 -11.21
CA LEU A 419 25.11 -23.26 -11.28
C LEU A 419 25.81 -23.14 -12.63
N ASN A 420 25.72 -21.97 -13.23
CA ASN A 420 26.22 -21.72 -14.57
C ASN A 420 27.34 -20.67 -14.59
N PHE A 421 28.60 -21.10 -14.58
CA PHE A 421 29.77 -20.22 -14.69
C PHE A 421 30.34 -20.09 -16.10
N LYS A 422 29.85 -20.88 -17.06
CA LYS A 422 30.52 -21.09 -18.35
C LYS A 422 29.83 -20.36 -19.49
N THR A 423 28.51 -20.52 -19.59
CA THR A 423 27.73 -20.13 -20.78
C THR A 423 26.75 -19.02 -20.45
N TYR A 424 26.58 -18.04 -21.32
CA TYR A 424 25.39 -17.19 -21.25
C TYR A 424 24.19 -18.00 -21.76
N ILE A 425 23.10 -18.03 -21.00
CA ILE A 425 21.86 -18.70 -21.39
C ILE A 425 20.85 -17.60 -21.65
N GLU A 426 20.48 -17.42 -22.91
CA GLU A 426 19.41 -16.51 -23.29
C GLU A 426 18.06 -17.06 -22.80
N LYS A 427 17.33 -16.22 -22.08
CA LYS A 427 16.01 -16.56 -21.57
C LYS A 427 14.99 -16.38 -22.70
N PRO A 428 14.15 -17.38 -23.01
CA PRO A 428 13.13 -17.24 -24.05
C PRO A 428 12.12 -16.12 -23.74
N ASP A 429 11.83 -15.26 -24.72
CA ASP A 429 10.91 -14.11 -24.59
C ASP A 429 9.51 -14.49 -24.06
N PHE A 430 9.01 -15.68 -24.40
CA PHE A 430 7.68 -16.11 -23.97
C PHE A 430 7.57 -16.27 -22.44
N ILE A 431 8.68 -16.54 -21.74
CA ILE A 431 8.70 -16.73 -20.29
C ILE A 431 8.29 -15.45 -19.56
N ASP A 432 8.66 -14.29 -20.10
CA ASP A 432 8.26 -13.00 -19.53
C ASP A 432 6.83 -12.60 -19.86
N ASN A 433 6.23 -13.26 -20.84
CA ASN A 433 4.83 -13.07 -21.23
C ASN A 433 3.90 -14.14 -20.62
N LEU A 434 4.39 -14.95 -19.67
CA LEU A 434 3.56 -15.93 -18.98
C LEU A 434 2.55 -15.25 -18.07
N VAL A 435 1.35 -15.84 -18.08
CA VAL A 435 0.20 -15.35 -17.36
C VAL A 435 -0.50 -16.53 -16.68
N LEU A 436 -0.81 -16.37 -15.40
CA LEU A 436 -1.57 -17.33 -14.62
C LEU A 436 -2.93 -16.75 -14.21
N TYR A 437 -4.00 -17.50 -14.46
CA TYR A 437 -5.33 -17.16 -13.99
C TYR A 437 -6.19 -18.38 -13.65
N THR A 438 -7.29 -18.13 -12.95
CA THR A 438 -8.36 -19.10 -12.69
C THR A 438 -9.73 -18.41 -12.83
N CYS A 439 -10.75 -19.15 -13.25
CA CYS A 439 -12.08 -18.63 -13.54
C CYS A 439 -13.19 -19.31 -12.72
N ALA A 440 -14.19 -18.54 -12.29
CA ALA A 440 -15.30 -19.05 -11.47
C ALA A 440 -16.45 -19.80 -12.23
N LYS A 441 -16.31 -20.16 -13.52
CA LYS A 441 -17.36 -20.82 -14.36
C LYS A 441 -16.82 -22.13 -14.98
N THR A 442 -17.56 -23.20 -15.30
CA THR A 442 -18.97 -23.46 -15.64
C THR A 442 -19.37 -24.90 -15.25
N ASP A 443 -20.08 -25.09 -14.14
CA ASP A 443 -21.01 -26.21 -13.95
C ASP A 443 -22.03 -25.74 -12.91
N TYR A 444 -23.14 -25.20 -13.42
CA TYR A 444 -24.39 -24.86 -12.72
C TYR A 444 -24.25 -24.32 -11.28
N SER A 445 -24.23 -22.98 -11.12
CA SER A 445 -24.86 -22.19 -10.01
C SER A 445 -24.02 -21.13 -9.28
N PHE A 446 -22.70 -21.06 -9.45
CA PHE A 446 -21.87 -20.07 -8.72
C PHE A 446 -21.30 -18.98 -9.62
N ASP A 447 -21.69 -17.73 -9.36
CA ASP A 447 -21.14 -16.51 -9.98
C ASP A 447 -19.88 -15.98 -9.23
N SER A 448 -19.41 -16.69 -8.18
CA SER A 448 -18.25 -16.29 -7.34
C SER A 448 -17.41 -17.49 -6.88
N PHE A 449 -16.14 -17.27 -6.54
CA PHE A 449 -15.25 -18.27 -5.93
C PHE A 449 -15.77 -18.74 -4.57
N VAL A 450 -15.64 -20.03 -4.32
CA VAL A 450 -15.98 -20.71 -3.08
C VAL A 450 -14.73 -21.42 -2.60
N ILE A 451 -14.27 -21.08 -1.39
CA ILE A 451 -13.11 -21.74 -0.78
C ILE A 451 -13.38 -23.24 -0.59
N ASP A 452 -12.30 -24.02 -0.62
CA ASP A 452 -12.28 -25.49 -0.54
C ASP A 452 -12.95 -26.22 -1.72
N LYS A 453 -13.38 -25.48 -2.75
CA LYS A 453 -13.84 -26.03 -4.02
C LYS A 453 -12.68 -26.13 -5.02
N GLU A 454 -12.70 -27.16 -5.86
CA GLU A 454 -11.72 -27.33 -6.92
C GLU A 454 -11.93 -26.35 -8.07
N TYR A 455 -10.84 -25.76 -8.54
CA TYR A 455 -10.78 -24.90 -9.71
C TYR A 455 -9.60 -25.30 -10.61
N ILE A 456 -9.72 -24.94 -11.88
CA ILE A 456 -8.64 -25.10 -12.86
C ILE A 456 -7.82 -23.81 -12.87
N PHE A 457 -6.51 -23.94 -12.67
CA PHE A 457 -5.54 -22.88 -12.81
C PHE A 457 -4.83 -23.05 -14.15
N GLU A 458 -4.82 -22.00 -14.97
CA GLU A 458 -4.34 -22.05 -16.35
C GLU A 458 -3.11 -21.18 -16.53
N LEU A 459 -2.02 -21.78 -17.02
CA LEU A 459 -0.83 -21.06 -17.45
C LEU A 459 -0.89 -20.83 -18.97
N LYS A 460 -0.81 -19.57 -19.41
CA LYS A 460 -0.87 -19.18 -20.81
C LYS A 460 0.24 -18.19 -21.17
N VAL A 461 0.53 -18.07 -22.45
CA VAL A 461 1.41 -17.02 -23.00
C VAL A 461 0.53 -15.89 -23.54
N MET A 462 0.83 -14.67 -23.11
CA MET A 462 0.16 -13.47 -23.58
C MET A 462 0.79 -12.98 -24.90
N HIS A 463 -0.03 -12.81 -25.93
CA HIS A 463 0.38 -12.18 -27.18
C HIS A 463 -0.43 -10.91 -27.41
N PHE A 464 0.21 -9.90 -27.98
CA PHE A 464 -0.48 -8.69 -28.40
C PHE A 464 -0.17 -8.39 -29.85
N ASN A 465 -1.23 -7.97 -30.53
CA ASN A 465 -1.17 -7.54 -31.90
C ASN A 465 -1.08 -6.01 -31.92
N SER A 466 0.07 -5.50 -32.37
CA SER A 466 0.35 -4.06 -32.45
C SER A 466 -0.62 -3.30 -33.36
N ASP A 467 -1.18 -3.98 -34.36
CA ASP A 467 -2.02 -3.34 -35.37
C ASP A 467 -3.46 -3.18 -34.89
N THR A 468 -3.95 -4.15 -34.10
CA THR A 468 -5.32 -4.13 -33.56
C THR A 468 -5.41 -3.60 -32.14
N GLU A 469 -4.28 -3.42 -31.47
CA GLU A 469 -4.18 -3.19 -30.01
C GLU A 469 -4.89 -4.27 -29.16
N GLU A 470 -5.07 -5.49 -29.68
CA GLU A 470 -5.75 -6.59 -28.98
C GLU A 470 -4.77 -7.59 -28.35
N ILE A 471 -5.14 -8.13 -27.18
CA ILE A 471 -4.43 -9.24 -26.53
C ILE A 471 -5.14 -10.57 -26.81
N SER A 472 -4.37 -11.59 -27.16
CA SER A 472 -4.76 -12.99 -27.17
C SER A 472 -3.93 -13.81 -26.18
N LEU A 473 -4.48 -14.93 -25.73
CA LEU A 473 -3.78 -15.92 -24.92
C LEU A 473 -3.56 -17.17 -25.77
N SER A 474 -2.36 -17.74 -25.71
CA SER A 474 -1.99 -18.99 -26.37
C SER A 474 -1.43 -19.99 -25.36
N ASP A 475 -1.31 -21.25 -25.78
CA ASP A 475 -0.62 -22.28 -25.02
C ASP A 475 0.91 -22.09 -25.05
N LEU A 476 1.60 -22.73 -24.12
CA LEU A 476 3.07 -22.78 -24.14
C LEU A 476 3.56 -23.52 -25.41
N PRO A 477 4.79 -23.20 -25.89
CA PRO A 477 5.39 -23.94 -26.99
C PRO A 477 5.46 -25.45 -26.71
N ASP A 478 5.26 -26.29 -27.73
CA ASP A 478 5.23 -27.77 -27.58
C ASP A 478 6.50 -28.37 -26.94
N GLU A 479 7.65 -27.72 -27.13
CA GLU A 479 8.94 -28.11 -26.56
C GLU A 479 9.10 -27.71 -25.09
N CYS A 480 8.16 -26.92 -24.55
CA CYS A 480 8.16 -26.42 -23.18
C CYS A 480 7.29 -27.33 -22.29
N LYS A 481 7.81 -27.72 -21.13
CA LYS A 481 7.09 -28.53 -20.15
C LYS A 481 7.22 -27.93 -18.76
N VAL A 482 6.13 -27.85 -18.02
CA VAL A 482 6.19 -27.54 -16.58
C VAL A 482 6.67 -28.78 -15.83
N ILE A 483 7.76 -28.66 -15.07
CA ILE A 483 8.35 -29.76 -14.28
C ILE A 483 7.78 -29.75 -12.87
N LYS A 484 7.68 -28.55 -12.27
CA LYS A 484 7.19 -28.34 -10.91
C LYS A 484 6.41 -27.02 -10.86
N TRP A 485 5.29 -27.04 -10.16
CA TRP A 485 4.45 -25.87 -9.94
C TRP A 485 4.14 -25.76 -8.45
N SER A 486 4.71 -24.74 -7.79
CA SER A 486 4.50 -24.49 -6.36
C SER A 486 3.55 -23.30 -6.15
N TYR A 487 2.72 -23.38 -5.10
CA TYR A 487 1.73 -22.37 -4.73
C TYR A 487 1.53 -22.35 -3.22
N SER A 488 0.84 -21.34 -2.70
CA SER A 488 0.53 -21.25 -1.27
C SER A 488 -0.18 -22.53 -0.80
N VAL A 489 0.36 -23.20 0.21
CA VAL A 489 -0.06 -24.50 0.81
C VAL A 489 0.29 -25.79 0.06
N GLY A 490 0.97 -25.75 -1.09
CA GLY A 490 1.36 -27.00 -1.76
C GLY A 490 2.10 -26.86 -3.09
N TYR A 491 2.20 -28.00 -3.79
CA TYR A 491 2.81 -28.08 -5.11
C TYR A 491 2.06 -29.08 -5.99
N ALA A 492 2.36 -29.05 -7.28
CA ALA A 492 1.91 -30.00 -8.28
C ALA A 492 3.11 -30.38 -9.16
N ASP A 493 3.26 -31.68 -9.37
CA ASP A 493 4.37 -32.23 -10.15
C ASP A 493 3.95 -32.55 -11.58
N PHE A 494 4.91 -33.01 -12.39
CA PHE A 494 4.68 -33.37 -13.78
C PHE A 494 3.48 -34.33 -13.98
N SER A 495 3.18 -35.21 -13.01
CA SER A 495 2.03 -36.11 -13.06
C SER A 495 0.67 -35.41 -12.92
N ASP A 496 0.63 -34.31 -12.16
CA ASP A 496 -0.60 -33.58 -11.84
C ASP A 496 -0.90 -32.47 -12.86
N ILE A 497 0.11 -32.07 -13.63
CA ILE A 497 0.02 -31.00 -14.61
C ILE A 497 -0.45 -31.58 -15.96
N GLN A 498 -1.64 -31.17 -16.40
CA GLN A 498 -2.20 -31.57 -17.68
C GLN A 498 -2.42 -30.33 -18.56
N ASN A 499 -1.86 -30.33 -19.77
CA ASN A 499 -1.99 -29.22 -20.73
C ASN A 499 -1.68 -27.83 -20.14
N ASN A 500 -0.63 -27.74 -19.32
CA ASN A 500 -0.24 -26.50 -18.61
C ASN A 500 -1.31 -25.97 -17.64
N THR A 501 -2.14 -26.86 -17.11
CA THR A 501 -3.14 -26.57 -16.10
C THR A 501 -2.97 -27.48 -14.89
N ILE A 502 -3.37 -26.99 -13.74
CA ILE A 502 -3.52 -27.80 -12.53
C ILE A 502 -4.95 -27.67 -12.01
N LYS A 503 -5.48 -28.76 -11.46
CA LYS A 503 -6.79 -28.78 -10.82
C LYS A 503 -6.59 -28.96 -9.32
N VAL A 504 -6.83 -27.90 -8.56
CA VAL A 504 -6.56 -27.86 -7.11
C VAL A 504 -7.70 -27.18 -6.37
N LYS A 505 -7.85 -27.49 -5.08
CA LYS A 505 -8.80 -26.78 -4.22
C LYS A 505 -8.32 -25.36 -3.97
N LEU A 506 -9.24 -24.40 -4.08
CA LEU A 506 -8.93 -23.01 -3.76
C LEU A 506 -8.91 -22.81 -2.25
N HIS A 507 -7.72 -22.72 -1.69
CA HIS A 507 -7.50 -22.44 -0.28
C HIS A 507 -7.43 -20.92 -0.02
N PRO A 508 -7.80 -20.44 1.18
CA PRO A 508 -7.74 -19.02 1.54
C PRO A 508 -6.37 -18.37 1.31
N GLU A 509 -5.30 -19.12 1.57
CA GLU A 509 -3.91 -18.72 1.42
C GLU A 509 -3.56 -18.40 -0.03
N MET A 510 -4.15 -19.11 -1.00
CA MET A 510 -3.94 -18.84 -2.42
C MET A 510 -4.59 -17.53 -2.86
N VAL A 511 -5.58 -17.03 -2.10
CA VAL A 511 -6.21 -15.73 -2.36
C VAL A 511 -5.42 -14.62 -1.68
N VAL A 512 -4.98 -14.83 -0.44
CA VAL A 512 -4.20 -13.87 0.34
C VAL A 512 -2.78 -13.70 -0.23
N PHE A 513 -2.15 -14.82 -0.55
CA PHE A 513 -0.82 -14.93 -1.16
C PHE A 513 -0.96 -15.59 -2.53
N PRO A 514 -1.34 -14.84 -3.58
CA PRO A 514 -1.63 -15.39 -4.91
C PRO A 514 -0.37 -15.74 -5.70
N LYS A 515 0.78 -15.91 -5.06
CA LYS A 515 2.08 -16.12 -5.69
C LYS A 515 2.26 -17.60 -6.01
N HIS A 516 2.67 -17.90 -7.25
CA HIS A 516 2.99 -19.24 -7.73
C HIS A 516 4.38 -19.22 -8.36
N THR A 517 5.15 -20.28 -8.14
CA THR A 517 6.46 -20.48 -8.77
C THR A 517 6.42 -21.68 -9.70
N ILE A 518 6.85 -21.47 -10.93
CA ILE A 518 6.75 -22.46 -12.01
C ILE A 518 8.16 -22.72 -12.57
N PHE A 519 8.56 -23.98 -12.58
CA PHE A 519 9.78 -24.46 -13.20
C PHE A 519 9.47 -25.08 -14.56
N LEU A 520 10.08 -24.56 -15.62
CA LEU A 520 9.79 -24.86 -17.02
C LEU A 520 11.02 -25.46 -17.69
N LYS A 521 10.92 -26.67 -18.25
CA LYS A 521 11.93 -27.26 -19.13
C LYS A 521 11.68 -26.79 -20.57
N TYR A 522 12.64 -26.11 -21.17
CA TYR A 522 12.60 -25.74 -22.58
C TYR A 522 13.97 -25.97 -23.21
N LYS A 523 14.02 -26.72 -24.32
CA LYS A 523 15.26 -27.07 -25.04
C LYS A 523 16.38 -27.62 -24.15
N GLY A 524 16.02 -28.46 -23.16
CA GLY A 524 16.96 -29.10 -22.24
C GLY A 524 17.49 -28.21 -21.11
N ARG A 525 16.96 -26.99 -20.94
CA ARG A 525 17.26 -26.08 -19.84
C ARG A 525 16.02 -25.86 -18.98
N VAL A 526 16.22 -25.62 -17.69
CA VAL A 526 15.15 -25.29 -16.75
C VAL A 526 15.14 -23.79 -16.49
N PHE A 527 13.96 -23.20 -16.44
CA PHE A 527 13.72 -21.79 -16.15
C PHE A 527 12.70 -21.66 -15.02
N LYS A 528 12.95 -20.78 -14.06
CA LYS A 528 12.05 -20.41 -12.96
C LYS A 528 11.30 -19.14 -13.34
N LYS A 529 9.97 -19.14 -13.18
CA LYS A 529 9.13 -17.95 -13.26
C LYS A 529 8.20 -17.90 -12.07
N VAL A 530 8.18 -16.74 -11.41
CA VAL A 530 7.26 -16.41 -10.32
C VAL A 530 6.13 -15.57 -10.92
N LEU A 531 4.88 -15.91 -10.61
CA LEU A 531 3.67 -15.30 -11.17
C LEU A 531 2.61 -15.14 -10.09
N ASN A 532 1.87 -14.03 -10.11
CA ASN A 532 0.64 -13.92 -9.33
C ASN A 532 -0.55 -14.49 -10.12
N CYS A 533 -1.33 -15.36 -9.48
CA CYS A 533 -2.57 -15.89 -10.03
C CYS A 533 -3.65 -14.81 -10.04
N ASN A 534 -4.32 -14.68 -11.18
CA ASN A 534 -5.43 -13.77 -11.35
C ASN A 534 -6.76 -14.50 -11.22
N PHE A 535 -7.61 -14.02 -10.32
CA PHE A 535 -8.94 -14.60 -10.08
C PHE A 535 -10.00 -13.86 -10.93
N ILE A 536 -10.70 -14.60 -11.78
CA ILE A 536 -11.68 -14.04 -12.73
C ILE A 536 -13.10 -14.50 -12.36
N GLU A 537 -13.94 -13.57 -11.93
CA GLU A 537 -15.37 -13.79 -11.66
C GLU A 537 -16.26 -13.20 -12.76
N ASN A 538 -17.42 -13.81 -13.01
CA ASN A 538 -18.40 -13.28 -13.97
C ASN A 538 -19.50 -12.52 -13.23
N TYR A 539 -19.70 -11.27 -13.65
CA TYR A 539 -20.50 -10.27 -12.96
C TYR A 539 -21.97 -10.66 -12.73
N ASN A 540 -22.42 -10.65 -11.47
CA ASN A 540 -23.83 -10.40 -11.12
C ASN A 540 -24.00 -9.72 -9.74
N LYS A 541 -24.27 -8.41 -9.80
CA LYS A 541 -24.94 -7.49 -8.85
C LYS A 541 -24.56 -7.40 -7.37
N TYR A 542 -23.76 -8.30 -6.78
CA TYR A 542 -23.36 -8.17 -5.37
C TYR A 542 -21.85 -8.12 -5.25
N LYS A 543 -21.32 -6.96 -4.87
CA LYS A 543 -19.91 -6.81 -4.45
C LYS A 543 -19.64 -7.81 -3.33
N LYS A 544 -18.85 -8.87 -3.60
CA LYS A 544 -18.47 -9.85 -2.58
C LYS A 544 -17.01 -9.64 -2.19
N TYR A 545 -16.79 -8.65 -1.33
CA TYR A 545 -15.57 -8.63 -0.53
C TYR A 545 -15.56 -9.87 0.38
N GLN A 546 -14.39 -10.49 0.51
CA GLN A 546 -14.14 -11.60 1.41
C GLN A 546 -13.03 -11.21 2.38
N LEU A 547 -13.27 -11.45 3.67
CA LEU A 547 -12.29 -11.21 4.70
C LEU A 547 -11.72 -12.55 5.15
N PHE A 548 -10.41 -12.56 5.31
CA PHE A 548 -9.62 -13.68 5.74
C PHE A 548 -8.89 -13.31 7.03
N LYS A 549 -8.72 -14.27 7.93
CA LYS A 549 -7.82 -14.14 9.09
C LYS A 549 -6.66 -15.12 8.92
N VAL A 550 -5.45 -14.69 9.24
CA VAL A 550 -4.19 -15.44 9.08
C VAL A 550 -3.51 -15.46 10.44
N PHE A 551 -3.10 -16.63 10.92
CA PHE A 551 -2.39 -16.73 12.20
C PHE A 551 -1.05 -15.97 12.16
N THR A 552 -0.71 -15.26 13.25
CA THR A 552 0.57 -14.56 13.36
C THR A 552 1.76 -15.52 13.50
N ASP A 553 1.53 -16.65 14.18
CA ASP A 553 2.61 -17.55 14.62
C ASP A 553 2.65 -18.87 13.83
N ARG A 554 1.68 -19.11 12.95
CA ARG A 554 1.56 -20.35 12.17
C ARG A 554 1.51 -20.04 10.69
N ARG A 555 2.42 -20.70 9.96
CA ARG A 555 2.58 -20.57 8.51
C ARG A 555 1.26 -20.78 7.80
N TYR A 556 0.81 -19.73 7.10
CA TYR A 556 -0.22 -19.83 6.09
C TYR A 556 -1.47 -20.59 6.57
N GLU A 557 -1.84 -20.52 7.85
CA GLU A 557 -3.17 -20.96 8.26
C GLU A 557 -4.09 -19.76 8.11
N CYS A 558 -4.95 -19.83 7.11
CA CYS A 558 -5.85 -18.77 6.75
C CYS A 558 -7.29 -19.28 6.76
N GLU A 559 -8.18 -18.56 7.43
CA GLU A 559 -9.60 -18.90 7.50
C GLU A 559 -10.43 -17.75 6.95
N ILE A 560 -11.52 -18.06 6.24
CA ILE A 560 -12.52 -17.03 5.95
C ILE A 560 -13.20 -16.64 7.25
N VAL A 561 -13.29 -15.33 7.48
CA VAL A 561 -14.07 -14.79 8.58
C VAL A 561 -15.53 -14.69 8.16
N ASP A 562 -16.39 -15.47 8.82
CA ASP A 562 -17.83 -15.33 8.60
C ASP A 562 -18.28 -13.93 9.03
N ARG A 563 -19.08 -13.29 8.18
CA ARG A 563 -19.65 -11.96 8.37
C ARG A 563 -20.49 -11.85 9.64
N SER A 564 -20.88 -12.96 10.27
CA SER A 564 -21.62 -12.97 11.54
C SER A 564 -20.75 -13.19 12.79
N SER A 565 -19.47 -13.55 12.61
CA SER A 565 -18.56 -13.96 13.68
C SER A 565 -18.08 -12.79 14.52
N PHE A 566 -17.83 -13.06 15.80
CA PHE A 566 -17.22 -12.14 16.75
C PHE A 566 -15.70 -12.42 16.84
N LEU A 567 -14.85 -11.41 16.68
CA LEU A 567 -13.43 -11.45 17.03
C LEU A 567 -13.28 -11.16 18.51
N THR A 568 -12.55 -11.97 19.26
CA THR A 568 -12.20 -11.75 20.66
C THR A 568 -10.87 -11.03 20.82
N LYS A 569 -10.51 -10.65 22.06
CA LYS A 569 -9.15 -10.20 22.42
C LYS A 569 -8.08 -11.15 21.91
N TYR A 570 -8.32 -12.45 22.08
CA TYR A 570 -7.43 -13.51 21.60
C TYR A 570 -7.34 -13.47 20.08
N ASP A 571 -8.47 -13.38 19.37
CA ASP A 571 -8.47 -13.35 17.90
C ASP A 571 -7.81 -12.10 17.29
N ILE A 572 -7.71 -11.03 18.05
CA ILE A 572 -7.02 -9.80 17.65
C ILE A 572 -5.51 -9.92 17.84
N LEU A 573 -5.08 -10.60 18.91
CA LEU A 573 -3.68 -10.78 19.24
C LEU A 573 -3.05 -11.88 18.38
N GLU A 574 -3.82 -12.89 18.02
CA GLU A 574 -3.31 -14.10 17.36
C GLU A 574 -3.46 -14.08 15.82
N TYR A 575 -4.24 -13.17 15.26
CA TYR A 575 -4.55 -13.19 13.83
C TYR A 575 -4.41 -11.82 13.16
N LYS A 576 -3.84 -11.85 11.96
CA LYS A 576 -3.82 -10.78 10.96
C LYS A 576 -5.05 -10.90 10.06
N TYR A 577 -5.63 -9.79 9.61
CA TYR A 577 -6.83 -9.81 8.77
C TYR A 577 -6.56 -9.26 7.36
N TYR A 578 -7.05 -9.96 6.34
CA TYR A 578 -6.82 -9.67 4.92
C TYR A 578 -8.15 -9.52 4.19
N LEU A 579 -8.36 -8.40 3.50
CA LEU A 579 -9.59 -8.13 2.74
C LEU A 579 -9.32 -8.26 1.24
N SER A 580 -9.99 -9.21 0.58
CA SER A 580 -9.94 -9.38 -0.87
C SER A 580 -11.17 -8.75 -1.55
N ASP A 581 -10.95 -8.08 -2.69
CA ASP A 581 -11.96 -7.44 -3.52
C ASP A 581 -12.03 -8.10 -4.91
N PHE A 582 -13.09 -8.86 -5.16
CA PHE A 582 -13.40 -9.46 -6.46
C PHE A 582 -14.32 -8.59 -7.35
N SER A 583 -14.67 -7.36 -6.93
CA SER A 583 -15.78 -6.58 -7.52
C SER A 583 -15.48 -5.78 -8.79
N LYS A 584 -14.25 -5.82 -9.32
CA LYS A 584 -13.91 -5.06 -10.54
C LYS A 584 -14.48 -5.72 -11.80
N SER A 585 -15.23 -4.94 -12.57
CA SER A 585 -15.93 -5.36 -13.81
C SER A 585 -15.05 -5.35 -15.07
N GLU A 586 -13.84 -4.81 -14.98
CA GLU A 586 -12.84 -4.98 -16.02
C GLU A 586 -12.29 -6.40 -15.86
N LYS A 587 -12.13 -7.18 -16.94
CA LYS A 587 -11.56 -8.55 -16.95
C LYS A 587 -10.10 -8.61 -16.45
N PHE A 588 -9.64 -7.56 -15.76
CA PHE A 588 -8.27 -7.16 -15.49
C PHE A 588 -8.15 -6.71 -14.04
N TYR A 589 -7.14 -7.27 -13.38
CA TYR A 589 -6.64 -6.91 -12.05
C TYR A 589 -7.44 -7.41 -10.84
N VAL A 590 -6.89 -8.43 -10.19
CA VAL A 590 -6.96 -8.56 -8.72
C VAL A 590 -5.68 -7.98 -8.15
N LYS A 591 -5.54 -6.65 -8.14
CA LYS A 591 -4.56 -6.05 -7.23
C LYS A 591 -5.03 -6.46 -5.83
N SER A 592 -4.29 -7.34 -5.17
CA SER A 592 -4.42 -7.59 -3.74
C SER A 592 -4.13 -6.25 -3.06
N LYS A 593 -5.15 -5.41 -2.91
CA LYS A 593 -5.14 -4.32 -1.94
C LYS A 593 -5.48 -4.95 -0.59
N SER A 594 -4.73 -6.00 -0.24
CA SER A 594 -4.75 -6.56 1.10
C SER A 594 -4.17 -5.50 2.01
N ASN A 595 -5.06 -4.72 2.62
CA ASN A 595 -4.68 -3.81 3.66
C ASN A 595 -4.50 -4.63 4.95
N PHE A 596 -3.32 -4.54 5.55
CA PHE A 596 -3.06 -5.03 6.89
C PHE A 596 -3.89 -4.23 7.90
N TYR A 597 -4.63 -4.90 8.77
CA TYR A 597 -5.36 -4.27 9.88
C TYR A 597 -4.71 -4.68 11.21
N GLN A 598 -3.60 -4.04 11.59
CA GLN A 598 -2.71 -4.56 12.64
C GLN A 598 -2.86 -3.91 14.03
N SER A 599 -3.88 -3.11 14.31
CA SER A 599 -3.99 -2.44 15.61
C SER A 599 -5.43 -2.32 16.14
N ILE A 600 -5.97 -3.45 16.60
CA ILE A 600 -7.23 -3.48 17.35
C ILE A 600 -6.91 -3.52 18.86
N LYS A 601 -7.53 -2.64 19.66
CA LYS A 601 -7.29 -2.61 21.12
C LYS A 601 -7.82 -3.90 21.79
N PRO A 602 -7.00 -4.62 22.57
CA PRO A 602 -7.32 -5.93 23.12
C PRO A 602 -8.47 -5.97 24.15
N ASN A 603 -9.11 -4.88 24.52
CA ASN A 603 -10.19 -4.89 25.51
C ASN A 603 -11.59 -5.01 24.90
N ARG A 604 -11.71 -5.51 23.65
CA ARG A 604 -12.96 -5.53 22.90
C ARG A 604 -13.16 -6.78 22.03
N ILE A 605 -14.42 -7.20 21.88
CA ILE A 605 -14.92 -8.22 20.96
C ILE A 605 -15.52 -7.51 19.73
N PHE A 606 -15.39 -7.99 18.47
CA PHE A 606 -15.87 -7.33 17.22
C PHE A 606 -16.73 -8.22 16.31
N LYS A 607 -17.96 -7.86 15.89
CA LYS A 607 -18.80 -8.60 14.92
C LYS A 607 -18.86 -7.92 13.56
N PHE A 608 -18.67 -8.64 12.47
CA PHE A 608 -18.66 -8.03 11.13
C PHE A 608 -20.07 -7.57 10.69
N ASN A 609 -20.15 -6.49 9.91
CA ASN A 609 -21.37 -6.04 9.23
C ASN A 609 -21.14 -6.01 7.70
N SER A 610 -22.21 -5.95 6.90
CA SER A 610 -22.14 -5.91 5.44
C SER A 610 -21.32 -4.72 4.92
N LEU A 611 -20.26 -5.01 4.16
CA LEU A 611 -19.26 -4.07 3.65
C LEU A 611 -19.73 -3.33 2.39
N ASP A 612 -19.73 -1.99 2.43
CA ASP A 612 -19.80 -1.12 1.26
C ASP A 612 -18.54 -0.24 1.18
N GLY A 613 -17.58 -0.67 0.34
CA GLY A 613 -16.47 0.13 -0.21
C GLY A 613 -15.38 0.62 0.75
N PHE A 614 -14.11 0.33 0.44
CA PHE A 614 -13.06 1.34 0.16
C PHE A 614 -11.71 0.67 -0.10
N GLY A 615 -10.87 1.33 -0.90
CA GLY A 615 -9.50 0.92 -1.18
C GLY A 615 -8.54 2.10 -1.13
N GLU A 616 -8.05 2.42 0.06
CA GLU A 616 -6.83 3.19 0.36
C GLU A 616 -6.22 2.60 1.65
N THR A 617 -4.91 2.68 1.84
CA THR A 617 -4.18 2.12 2.98
C THR A 617 -4.65 2.77 4.29
N ILE A 618 -5.23 1.98 5.20
CA ILE A 618 -5.78 2.49 6.46
C ILE A 618 -4.80 2.19 7.60
N PHE A 619 -3.93 3.16 7.91
CA PHE A 619 -3.26 3.22 9.22
C PHE A 619 -4.23 3.82 10.22
N ILE A 620 -4.79 2.95 11.07
CA ILE A 620 -5.61 3.38 12.20
C ILE A 620 -4.72 3.46 13.43
N SER A 621 -4.29 4.68 13.77
CA SER A 621 -4.04 5.02 15.17
C SER A 621 -5.34 4.72 15.95
N SER A 622 -5.24 4.36 17.23
CA SER A 622 -6.37 3.86 18.04
C SER A 622 -7.64 4.76 18.07
N ASP A 623 -7.49 5.98 17.57
CA ASP A 623 -8.39 7.11 17.57
C ASP A 623 -9.15 7.21 16.23
N LYS A 624 -8.59 6.69 15.13
CA LYS A 624 -9.27 6.51 13.83
C LYS A 624 -10.13 5.24 13.77
N PHE A 625 -10.01 4.36 14.78
CA PHE A 625 -10.79 3.12 14.89
C PHE A 625 -12.30 3.40 14.94
N TYR A 626 -12.66 4.59 15.40
CA TYR A 626 -14.04 4.98 15.68
C TYR A 626 -14.82 5.50 14.47
N THR A 627 -14.17 5.81 13.34
CA THR A 627 -14.80 6.64 12.30
C THR A 627 -15.00 5.98 10.94
N LEU A 628 -14.11 5.07 10.51
CA LEU A 628 -14.30 4.31 9.26
C LEU A 628 -15.01 2.96 9.45
N ASN A 629 -15.05 2.43 10.68
CA ASN A 629 -15.53 1.06 10.97
C ASN A 629 -16.97 0.95 11.47
N ASN A 630 -17.72 2.04 11.60
CA ASN A 630 -19.11 1.96 12.08
C ASN A 630 -20.01 1.09 11.18
N SER A 631 -19.60 0.86 9.91
CA SER A 631 -20.24 -0.05 8.97
C SER A 631 -19.61 -1.45 8.91
N ILE A 632 -18.39 -1.66 9.43
CA ILE A 632 -17.62 -2.89 9.20
C ILE A 632 -17.58 -3.81 10.43
N PHE A 633 -17.49 -3.29 11.67
CA PHE A 633 -17.37 -4.10 12.89
C PHE A 633 -18.25 -3.58 14.06
N TYR A 634 -18.79 -4.48 14.89
CA TYR A 634 -19.65 -4.26 16.05
C TYR A 634 -18.92 -4.64 17.33
N TYR A 635 -18.74 -3.77 18.32
CA TYR A 635 -17.84 -4.06 19.45
C TYR A 635 -18.52 -4.36 20.80
N LYS A 636 -17.93 -5.20 21.67
CA LYS A 636 -18.28 -5.43 23.11
C LYS A 636 -17.01 -5.48 23.98
N ASN A 637 -17.08 -5.41 25.32
CA ASN A 637 -15.92 -5.65 26.20
C ASN A 637 -15.73 -7.17 26.42
N SER A 638 -14.50 -7.70 26.40
CA SER A 638 -14.23 -9.14 26.25
C SER A 638 -14.44 -10.00 27.49
N ASP A 639 -14.33 -9.42 28.68
CA ASP A 639 -14.10 -10.23 29.88
C ASP A 639 -15.38 -10.44 30.72
N GLU A 640 -16.44 -9.63 30.51
CA GLU A 640 -17.68 -9.67 31.30
C GLU A 640 -18.88 -9.04 30.56
N TYR A 641 -19.82 -9.83 30.01
CA TYR A 641 -20.99 -9.25 29.31
C TYR A 641 -22.34 -9.96 29.54
N ILE A 642 -23.43 -9.21 29.38
CA ILE A 642 -24.81 -9.68 29.25
C ILE A 642 -25.28 -9.56 27.79
N SER A 643 -26.01 -10.54 27.27
CA SER A 643 -26.64 -10.45 25.95
C SER A 643 -27.98 -11.15 25.85
N LEU A 644 -28.95 -10.48 25.21
CA LEU A 644 -30.19 -11.11 24.79
C LEU A 644 -29.92 -12.13 23.68
N SER A 645 -30.66 -13.24 23.65
CA SER A 645 -30.56 -14.24 22.59
C SER A 645 -31.20 -13.73 21.28
N ASP A 646 -30.45 -13.83 20.17
CA ASP A 646 -30.94 -13.47 18.83
C ASP A 646 -32.01 -14.46 18.30
N THR A 647 -32.07 -15.68 18.84
CA THR A 647 -32.99 -16.75 18.43
C THR A 647 -34.19 -16.90 19.36
N ASN A 648 -34.00 -16.64 20.66
CA ASN A 648 -35.06 -16.80 21.66
C ASN A 648 -35.11 -15.60 22.61
N LEU A 649 -35.90 -14.57 22.26
CA LEU A 649 -35.97 -13.27 22.97
C LEU A 649 -36.40 -13.37 24.46
N ASN A 650 -36.70 -14.56 24.95
CA ASN A 650 -37.00 -14.88 26.34
C ASN A 650 -35.73 -15.22 27.16
N GLU A 651 -34.56 -15.30 26.52
CA GLU A 651 -33.31 -15.75 27.15
C GLU A 651 -32.25 -14.65 27.20
N ILE A 652 -31.57 -14.57 28.35
CA ILE A 652 -30.44 -13.70 28.60
C ILE A 652 -29.22 -14.56 28.92
N PHE A 653 -28.13 -14.32 28.20
CA PHE A 653 -26.82 -14.88 28.51
C PHE A 653 -26.06 -13.91 29.42
N ILE A 654 -25.46 -14.44 30.48
CA ILE A 654 -24.65 -13.68 31.43
C ILE A 654 -23.28 -14.34 31.55
N ARG A 655 -22.28 -13.77 30.89
CA ARG A 655 -20.87 -14.19 30.99
C ARG A 655 -20.09 -13.13 31.74
N LYS A 656 -20.52 -12.81 32.96
CA LYS A 656 -19.96 -11.79 33.86
C LYS A 656 -19.98 -12.32 35.29
N ASN A 657 -18.90 -12.13 36.07
CA ASN A 657 -18.98 -12.37 37.51
C ASN A 657 -19.78 -11.23 38.13
N ILE A 658 -21.07 -11.46 38.34
CA ILE A 658 -21.96 -10.44 38.87
C ILE A 658 -21.83 -10.36 40.39
N PRO A 659 -21.58 -9.17 40.99
CA PRO A 659 -21.65 -9.01 42.44
C PRO A 659 -23.02 -9.44 42.96
N GLN A 660 -23.09 -10.24 44.03
CA GLN A 660 -24.35 -10.83 44.52
C GLN A 660 -25.45 -9.80 44.86
N ASN A 661 -25.07 -8.56 45.21
CA ASN A 661 -26.00 -7.47 45.51
C ASN A 661 -26.49 -6.70 44.27
N SER A 662 -26.23 -7.23 43.07
CA SER A 662 -26.67 -6.58 41.83
C SER A 662 -28.14 -6.90 41.55
N LYS A 663 -28.78 -5.99 40.82
CA LYS A 663 -30.18 -6.07 40.39
C LYS A 663 -30.23 -6.22 38.88
N LEU A 664 -31.07 -7.12 38.39
CA LEU A 664 -31.41 -7.27 36.99
C LEU A 664 -32.80 -6.65 36.77
N ILE A 665 -32.88 -5.62 35.91
CA ILE A 665 -34.12 -5.01 35.48
C ILE A 665 -34.40 -5.44 34.04
N LEU A 666 -35.57 -5.98 33.79
CA LEU A 666 -36.02 -6.47 32.50
C LEU A 666 -37.18 -5.60 32.00
N LEU A 667 -37.19 -5.31 30.71
CA LEU A 667 -38.33 -4.69 30.02
C LEU A 667 -38.88 -5.71 29.03
N ASP A 668 -40.17 -6.05 29.15
CA ASP A 668 -40.82 -6.96 28.22
C ASP A 668 -41.54 -6.24 27.06
N GLN A 669 -42.02 -7.01 26.09
CA GLN A 669 -42.74 -6.48 24.91
C GLN A 669 -44.06 -5.77 25.23
N GLU A 670 -44.59 -5.91 26.46
CA GLU A 670 -45.80 -5.22 26.93
C GLU A 670 -45.47 -3.92 27.70
N PHE A 671 -44.19 -3.51 27.68
CA PHE A 671 -43.66 -2.36 28.40
C PHE A 671 -43.72 -2.49 29.94
N GLN A 672 -43.79 -3.72 30.46
CA GLN A 672 -43.73 -3.98 31.90
C GLN A 672 -42.29 -4.15 32.36
N TYR A 673 -41.95 -3.51 33.49
CA TYR A 673 -40.65 -3.62 34.13
C TYR A 673 -40.65 -4.72 35.19
N HIS A 674 -39.73 -5.67 35.06
CA HIS A 674 -39.52 -6.75 36.03
C HIS A 674 -38.18 -6.59 36.71
N ARG A 675 -38.13 -6.86 38.03
CA ARG A 675 -36.94 -6.61 38.85
C ARG A 675 -36.57 -7.86 39.63
N TYR A 676 -35.30 -8.26 39.53
CA TYR A 676 -34.74 -9.40 40.22
C TYR A 676 -33.45 -9.03 40.93
N LEU A 677 -33.21 -9.60 42.12
CA LEU A 677 -31.89 -9.61 42.73
C LEU A 677 -31.12 -10.79 42.15
N VAL A 678 -29.88 -10.56 41.73
CA VAL A 678 -29.10 -11.58 41.00
C VAL A 678 -28.82 -12.81 41.87
N LYS A 679 -28.70 -12.64 43.19
CA LYS A 679 -28.59 -13.74 44.16
C LYS A 679 -29.83 -14.66 44.22
N ASP A 680 -30.99 -14.19 43.76
CA ASP A 680 -32.26 -14.91 43.81
C ASP A 680 -32.59 -15.55 42.44
N LEU A 681 -31.66 -15.46 41.47
CA LEU A 681 -31.80 -16.02 40.13
C LEU A 681 -31.03 -17.34 40.01
N GLU A 682 -31.69 -18.37 39.48
CA GLU A 682 -31.03 -19.60 39.07
C GLU A 682 -30.54 -19.47 37.61
N PHE A 683 -29.24 -19.66 37.41
CA PHE A 683 -28.61 -19.66 36.08
C PHE A 683 -28.25 -21.09 35.68
N THR A 684 -28.70 -21.51 34.49
CA THR A 684 -28.29 -22.79 33.86
C THR A 684 -27.38 -22.48 32.70
N ASP A 685 -26.14 -22.98 32.69
CA ASP A 685 -25.13 -22.72 31.63
C ASP A 685 -24.97 -21.23 31.29
N ASN A 686 -24.89 -20.37 32.30
CA ASN A 686 -24.81 -18.91 32.14
C ASN A 686 -26.03 -18.28 31.44
N LYS A 687 -27.20 -18.95 31.45
CA LYS A 687 -28.45 -18.44 30.90
C LYS A 687 -29.50 -18.22 31.97
N PHE A 688 -30.24 -17.14 31.82
CA PHE A 688 -31.49 -16.87 32.52
C PHE A 688 -32.64 -16.85 31.51
N ARG A 689 -33.74 -17.53 31.83
CA ARG A 689 -34.93 -17.60 30.98
C ARG A 689 -36.11 -16.91 31.66
N PHE A 690 -36.82 -16.10 30.89
CA PHE A 690 -37.99 -15.35 31.31
C PHE A 690 -39.23 -15.79 30.53
N ASP A 691 -40.41 -15.64 31.12
CA ASP A 691 -41.67 -16.13 30.52
C ASP A 691 -42.11 -15.27 29.33
N ASN A 692 -41.86 -13.96 29.38
CA ASN A 692 -42.19 -13.04 28.29
C ASN A 692 -40.98 -12.78 27.38
N LYS A 693 -41.27 -12.34 26.16
CA LYS A 693 -40.25 -11.81 25.25
C LYS A 693 -39.74 -10.47 25.76
N LEU A 694 -38.43 -10.31 25.74
CA LEU A 694 -37.75 -9.15 26.27
C LEU A 694 -37.44 -8.13 25.18
N ILE A 695 -37.60 -6.86 25.52
CA ILE A 695 -37.10 -5.71 24.76
C ILE A 695 -35.69 -5.35 25.22
N SER A 696 -35.44 -5.32 26.53
CA SER A 696 -34.14 -4.95 27.08
C SER A 696 -33.89 -5.56 28.46
N ALA A 697 -32.62 -5.58 28.84
CA ALA A 697 -32.19 -5.94 30.18
C ALA A 697 -31.06 -5.02 30.65
N LEU A 698 -31.14 -4.58 31.90
CA LEU A 698 -30.18 -3.70 32.58
C LEU A 698 -29.66 -4.40 33.83
N LEU A 699 -28.35 -4.41 34.01
CA LEU A 699 -27.70 -4.89 35.22
C LEU A 699 -27.18 -3.72 36.04
N ILE A 700 -27.58 -3.65 37.31
CA ILE A 700 -27.33 -2.52 38.19
C ILE A 700 -26.62 -2.97 39.46
N HIS A 701 -25.58 -2.23 39.85
CA HIS A 701 -24.88 -2.39 41.11
C HIS A 701 -24.74 -1.03 41.79
N GLU A 702 -25.16 -0.90 43.05
CA GLU A 702 -25.08 0.36 43.82
C GLU A 702 -25.63 1.59 43.06
N ASN A 703 -26.80 1.42 42.43
CA ASN A 703 -27.49 2.42 41.60
C ASN A 703 -26.75 2.87 40.32
N ASN A 704 -25.67 2.17 39.95
CA ASN A 704 -24.97 2.35 38.69
C ASN A 704 -25.28 1.19 37.74
N ILE A 705 -25.51 1.51 36.46
CA ILE A 705 -25.63 0.50 35.41
C ILE A 705 -24.23 -0.07 35.12
N ILE A 706 -24.06 -1.37 35.35
CA ILE A 706 -22.80 -2.10 35.13
C ILE A 706 -22.79 -2.89 33.82
N ASP A 707 -23.95 -3.19 33.23
CA ASP A 707 -24.08 -3.77 31.89
C ASP A 707 -25.51 -3.69 31.34
N SER A 708 -25.71 -3.90 30.03
CA SER A 708 -27.03 -3.88 29.40
C SER A 708 -27.14 -4.57 28.03
N THR A 709 -28.36 -4.91 27.62
CA THR A 709 -28.66 -5.48 26.30
C THR A 709 -30.09 -5.16 25.84
N TYR A 710 -30.37 -5.24 24.53
CA TYR A 710 -31.70 -4.96 23.96
C TYR A 710 -31.95 -5.69 22.62
N ASP A 711 -33.23 -5.86 22.26
CA ASP A 711 -33.66 -6.36 20.95
C ASP A 711 -33.62 -5.25 19.89
N SER A 712 -32.67 -5.36 18.96
CA SER A 712 -32.52 -4.37 17.89
C SER A 712 -33.62 -4.40 16.82
N LYS A 713 -34.39 -5.48 16.71
CA LYS A 713 -35.52 -5.55 15.76
C LYS A 713 -36.72 -4.75 16.27
N PHE A 714 -36.87 -4.66 17.59
CA PHE A 714 -37.96 -3.91 18.24
C PHE A 714 -37.98 -2.42 17.86
N LEU A 715 -36.80 -1.78 17.73
CA LEU A 715 -36.69 -0.35 17.43
C LEU A 715 -37.39 0.08 16.14
N ASN A 716 -37.44 -0.79 15.14
CA ASN A 716 -38.08 -0.49 13.86
C ASN A 716 -39.61 -0.53 13.95
N ASN A 717 -40.16 -1.22 14.94
CA ASN A 717 -41.59 -1.48 15.12
C ASN A 717 -42.19 -0.66 16.29
N PHE A 718 -41.40 0.20 16.93
CA PHE A 718 -41.88 1.05 18.02
C PHE A 718 -42.56 2.31 17.48
N ASP A 719 -43.78 2.56 17.96
CA ASP A 719 -44.62 3.68 17.49
C ASP A 719 -45.05 4.66 18.62
N ASP A 720 -44.83 4.33 19.90
CA ASP A 720 -45.23 5.20 21.03
C ASP A 720 -44.11 6.15 21.49
N TYR A 721 -43.77 7.11 20.64
CA TYR A 721 -42.69 8.08 20.88
C TYR A 721 -42.95 9.08 22.04
N ARG A 722 -44.06 8.96 22.75
CA ARG A 722 -44.36 9.76 23.96
C ARG A 722 -43.95 9.04 25.25
N ASN A 723 -43.66 7.74 25.19
CA ASN A 723 -43.19 6.97 26.33
C ASN A 723 -41.68 7.18 26.56
N PHE A 724 -41.32 8.34 27.10
CA PHE A 724 -39.93 8.73 27.33
C PHE A 724 -39.19 7.80 28.32
N GLU A 725 -39.91 7.12 29.22
CA GLU A 725 -39.32 6.14 30.14
C GLU A 725 -38.75 4.94 29.37
N VAL A 726 -39.51 4.39 28.42
CA VAL A 726 -39.07 3.31 27.51
C VAL A 726 -37.96 3.77 26.57
N ILE A 727 -38.07 4.98 26.00
CA ILE A 727 -37.04 5.54 25.11
C ILE A 727 -35.71 5.71 25.87
N LYS A 728 -35.78 6.19 27.11
CA LYS A 728 -34.61 6.39 27.97
C LYS A 728 -34.04 5.05 28.44
N ASN A 729 -34.87 4.07 28.79
CA ASN A 729 -34.41 2.70 29.06
C ASN A 729 -33.69 2.10 27.84
N LEU A 730 -34.24 2.22 26.64
CA LEU A 730 -33.63 1.75 25.41
C LEU A 730 -32.32 2.47 25.10
N LEU A 731 -32.23 3.78 25.39
CA LEU A 731 -30.98 4.53 25.25
C LEU A 731 -29.91 4.09 26.25
N LEU A 732 -30.31 3.79 27.49
CA LEU A 732 -29.42 3.25 28.52
C LEU A 732 -29.01 1.80 28.22
N SER A 733 -29.92 1.03 27.64
CA SER A 733 -29.65 -0.34 27.22
C SER A 733 -28.75 -0.41 25.99
N ASN A 734 -28.73 0.68 25.23
CA ASN A 734 -27.92 0.90 24.04
C ASN A 734 -26.68 1.77 24.30
N TYR A 735 -26.29 1.90 25.56
CA TYR A 735 -25.21 2.78 26.02
C TYR A 735 -23.86 2.54 25.30
N ILE A 736 -23.70 1.42 24.61
CA ILE A 736 -22.45 0.99 23.94
C ILE A 736 -22.57 0.93 22.39
N PHE A 737 -23.76 1.09 21.75
CA PHE A 737 -23.91 0.82 20.30
C PHE A 737 -24.44 2.03 19.50
N LEU A 738 -23.51 2.91 19.13
CA LEU A 738 -23.75 4.22 18.51
C LEU A 738 -23.89 4.24 16.98
N SER A 739 -23.94 3.10 16.29
CA SER A 739 -23.81 3.07 14.82
C SER A 739 -24.97 2.44 14.03
N LYS A 740 -26.05 1.96 14.67
CA LYS A 740 -27.19 1.42 13.90
C LYS A 740 -28.11 2.54 13.41
N ASP A 741 -28.27 2.66 12.10
CA ASP A 741 -29.22 3.59 11.45
C ASP A 741 -30.64 3.49 12.03
N SER A 742 -31.07 2.28 12.41
CA SER A 742 -32.37 2.04 13.05
C SER A 742 -32.52 2.80 14.37
N PHE A 743 -31.48 2.86 15.19
CA PHE A 743 -31.52 3.56 16.47
C PHE A 743 -31.44 5.08 16.29
N THR A 744 -30.61 5.56 15.37
CA THR A 744 -30.56 6.99 15.01
C THR A 744 -31.91 7.47 14.47
N ASN A 745 -32.56 6.67 13.62
CA ASN A 745 -33.90 6.97 13.11
C ASN A 745 -34.97 6.93 14.20
N PHE A 746 -34.91 5.95 15.11
CA PHE A 746 -35.78 5.87 16.28
C PHE A 746 -35.66 7.12 17.18
N LEU A 747 -34.43 7.53 17.53
CA LEU A 747 -34.22 8.74 18.34
C LEU A 747 -34.68 10.00 17.61
N ARG A 748 -34.40 10.13 16.30
CA ARG A 748 -34.90 11.27 15.49
C ARG A 748 -36.41 11.38 15.54
N LYS A 749 -37.14 10.27 15.37
CA LYS A 749 -38.61 10.25 15.49
C LYS A 749 -39.09 10.66 16.89
N GLY A 750 -38.39 10.22 17.95
CA GLY A 750 -38.67 10.65 19.33
C GLY A 750 -38.47 12.15 19.54
N ILE A 751 -37.36 12.68 19.04
CA ILE A 751 -36.99 14.10 19.09
C ILE A 751 -37.99 14.96 18.29
N ASP A 752 -38.39 14.51 17.09
CA ASP A 752 -39.42 15.15 16.25
C ASP A 752 -40.78 15.23 16.97
N THR A 753 -41.10 14.21 17.76
CA THR A 753 -42.39 14.10 18.46
C THR A 753 -42.52 15.12 19.60
N ASN A 754 -41.51 15.23 20.48
CA ASN A 754 -41.50 16.25 21.53
C ASN A 754 -40.07 16.68 21.95
N LEU A 755 -39.49 17.60 21.18
CA LEU A 755 -38.14 18.14 21.38
C LEU A 755 -37.91 18.73 22.78
N LYS A 756 -38.93 19.36 23.38
CA LYS A 756 -38.82 20.02 24.68
C LYS A 756 -38.69 18.98 25.80
N GLU A 757 -39.58 18.00 25.79
CA GLU A 757 -39.62 16.91 26.76
C GLU A 757 -38.39 16.00 26.63
N PHE A 758 -37.89 15.83 25.41
CA PHE A 758 -36.60 15.20 25.15
C PHE A 758 -35.48 15.91 25.94
N PHE A 759 -35.30 17.23 25.77
CA PHE A 759 -34.24 17.93 26.52
C PHE A 759 -34.46 17.88 28.05
N SER A 760 -35.70 18.01 28.56
CA SER A 760 -35.93 17.92 30.01
C SER A 760 -35.58 16.55 30.59
N GLU A 761 -35.95 15.47 29.90
CA GLU A 761 -35.73 14.10 30.35
C GLU A 761 -34.30 13.62 30.17
N PHE A 762 -33.62 13.97 29.07
CA PHE A 762 -32.25 13.53 28.80
C PHE A 762 -31.18 14.30 29.58
N TYR A 763 -31.52 15.49 30.09
CA TYR A 763 -30.70 16.26 31.01
C TYR A 763 -31.03 16.03 32.50
N SER A 764 -31.87 15.05 32.83
CA SER A 764 -31.98 14.61 34.23
C SER A 764 -30.86 13.60 34.50
N GLU A 765 -30.08 13.81 35.57
CA GLU A 765 -29.03 12.85 35.99
C GLU A 765 -29.62 11.60 36.66
N GLN A 766 -30.94 11.47 36.70
CA GLN A 766 -31.64 10.42 37.42
C GLN A 766 -32.83 9.90 36.61
N ILE A 767 -32.96 8.59 36.48
CA ILE A 767 -34.20 7.95 36.02
C ILE A 767 -34.78 7.11 37.15
N ASN A 768 -36.08 7.22 37.35
CA ASN A 768 -36.81 6.30 38.20
C ASN A 768 -37.34 5.17 37.31
N ILE A 769 -36.84 3.95 37.49
CA ILE A 769 -37.39 2.77 36.85
C ILE A 769 -37.88 1.84 37.95
N ASN A 770 -39.19 1.63 38.03
CA ASN A 770 -39.81 0.71 38.97
C ASN A 770 -39.37 0.93 40.45
N GLY A 771 -39.21 2.19 40.86
CA GLY A 771 -38.82 2.60 42.22
C GLY A 771 -37.31 2.66 42.49
N ASP A 772 -36.45 2.26 41.54
CA ASP A 772 -35.01 2.45 41.64
C ASP A 772 -34.60 3.76 40.95
N MET A 773 -33.98 4.66 41.71
CA MET A 773 -33.37 5.90 41.19
C MET A 773 -31.97 5.59 40.66
N LEU A 774 -31.84 5.48 39.34
CA LEU A 774 -30.57 5.20 38.66
C LEU A 774 -29.85 6.48 38.32
N LYS A 775 -28.55 6.57 38.63
CA LYS A 775 -27.73 7.73 38.28
C LYS A 775 -27.25 7.62 36.84
N LEU A 776 -27.56 8.64 36.05
CA LEU A 776 -27.12 8.78 34.66
C LEU A 776 -25.85 9.61 34.63
N ASN A 777 -24.84 9.11 33.93
CA ASN A 777 -23.62 9.86 33.71
C ASN A 777 -23.69 10.48 32.30
N PHE A 778 -24.05 11.77 32.22
CA PHE A 778 -24.18 12.48 30.95
C PHE A 778 -22.91 12.44 30.09
N SER A 779 -21.72 12.44 30.70
CA SER A 779 -20.44 12.38 29.99
C SER A 779 -20.33 11.16 29.08
N LYS A 780 -21.09 10.11 29.38
CA LYS A 780 -21.06 8.82 28.73
C LYS A 780 -21.89 8.78 27.44
N TYR A 781 -23.01 9.52 27.33
CA TYR A 781 -23.90 9.51 26.16
C TYR A 781 -24.03 10.85 25.42
N LYS A 782 -23.36 11.91 25.90
CA LYS A 782 -23.39 13.25 25.27
C LYS A 782 -23.01 13.26 23.78
N ASN A 783 -22.03 12.46 23.37
CA ASN A 783 -21.58 12.41 21.97
C ASN A 783 -22.66 11.82 21.03
N LEU A 784 -23.47 10.87 21.53
CA LEU A 784 -24.60 10.31 20.78
C LEU A 784 -25.66 11.38 20.52
N ILE A 785 -25.99 12.15 21.55
CA ILE A 785 -26.98 13.22 21.48
C ILE A 785 -26.51 14.27 20.48
N ASP A 786 -25.23 14.69 20.56
CA ASP A 786 -24.62 15.60 19.60
C ASP A 786 -24.69 15.07 18.16
N HIS A 787 -24.33 13.80 17.94
CA HIS A 787 -24.38 13.18 16.62
C HIS A 787 -25.80 13.06 16.05
N THR A 788 -26.77 12.65 16.87
CA THR A 788 -28.16 12.48 16.46
C THR A 788 -28.79 13.81 16.10
N LEU A 789 -28.50 14.85 16.89
CA LEU A 789 -29.00 16.21 16.70
C LEU A 789 -28.22 16.99 15.62
N PHE A 790 -27.04 16.53 15.20
CA PHE A 790 -26.26 17.19 14.15
C PHE A 790 -27.04 17.33 12.84
N SER A 791 -27.84 16.35 12.43
CA SER A 791 -28.64 16.43 11.20
C SER A 791 -29.97 17.17 11.38
N PHE A 792 -30.31 17.56 12.61
CA PHE A 792 -31.62 18.10 12.93
C PHE A 792 -31.71 19.59 12.58
N LYS A 793 -32.86 20.01 12.04
CA LYS A 793 -33.16 21.42 11.80
C LYS A 793 -33.97 21.95 12.97
N PHE A 794 -33.43 22.97 13.64
CA PHE A 794 -34.11 23.62 14.75
C PHE A 794 -34.88 24.85 14.26
N ASP A 795 -36.11 24.98 14.74
CA ASP A 795 -36.94 26.16 14.55
C ASP A 795 -36.54 27.29 15.52
N THR A 796 -36.65 28.55 15.10
CA THR A 796 -36.26 29.73 15.91
C THR A 796 -36.99 29.79 17.25
N GLU A 797 -38.32 29.60 17.26
CA GLU A 797 -39.13 29.74 18.47
C GLU A 797 -38.86 28.61 19.46
N LYS A 798 -38.73 27.38 18.95
CA LYS A 798 -38.37 26.21 19.77
C LYS A 798 -36.97 26.36 20.36
N SER A 799 -36.00 26.86 19.58
CA SER A 799 -34.62 27.06 20.03
C SER A 799 -34.51 28.06 21.18
N ILE A 800 -35.23 29.19 21.08
CA ILE A 800 -35.27 30.21 22.14
C ILE A 800 -35.86 29.63 23.42
N LYS A 801 -36.97 28.87 23.32
CA LYS A 801 -37.61 28.23 24.48
C LYS A 801 -36.68 27.24 25.19
N ILE A 802 -36.01 26.37 24.42
CA ILE A 802 -35.06 25.38 24.95
C ILE A 802 -33.88 26.06 25.66
N LEU A 803 -33.25 27.04 25.02
CA LEU A 803 -32.11 27.77 25.59
C LEU A 803 -32.49 28.54 26.86
N ASN A 804 -33.65 29.19 26.89
CA ASN A 804 -34.13 29.89 28.08
C ASN A 804 -34.38 28.93 29.25
N GLU A 805 -34.98 27.76 29.01
CA GLU A 805 -35.20 26.76 30.06
C GLU A 805 -33.89 26.17 30.59
N ILE A 806 -32.90 25.98 29.73
CA ILE A 806 -31.55 25.55 30.16
C ILE A 806 -30.94 26.57 31.12
N VAL A 807 -31.03 27.86 30.78
CA VAL A 807 -30.52 28.96 31.63
C VAL A 807 -31.32 29.07 32.93
N LEU A 808 -32.65 29.00 32.88
CA LEU A 808 -33.50 29.06 34.07
C LEU A 808 -33.22 27.91 35.04
N ASN A 809 -32.94 26.72 34.51
CA ASN A 809 -32.64 25.52 35.30
C ASN A 809 -31.16 25.36 35.66
N ARG A 810 -30.29 26.34 35.31
CA ARG A 810 -28.83 26.30 35.56
C ARG A 810 -28.14 25.05 35.00
N LYS A 811 -28.49 24.68 33.78
CA LYS A 811 -27.98 23.48 33.07
C LYS A 811 -26.96 23.82 31.96
N GLU A 812 -26.29 24.96 32.05
CA GLU A 812 -25.40 25.49 31.00
C GLU A 812 -24.19 24.59 30.72
N ASN A 813 -23.63 23.95 31.76
CA ASN A 813 -22.50 23.03 31.63
C ASN A 813 -22.79 21.85 30.69
N PHE A 814 -24.03 21.35 30.67
CA PHE A 814 -24.45 20.28 29.75
C PHE A 814 -24.33 20.72 28.29
N MET A 815 -24.73 21.96 28.00
CA MET A 815 -24.66 22.51 26.66
C MET A 815 -23.23 22.78 26.21
N ILE A 816 -22.35 23.18 27.12
CA ILE A 816 -20.92 23.32 26.85
C ILE A 816 -20.30 21.97 26.49
N ASP A 817 -20.73 20.91 27.17
CA ASP A 817 -20.24 19.55 26.93
C ASP A 817 -20.84 18.92 25.65
N THR A 818 -21.85 19.56 25.03
CA THR A 818 -22.43 19.25 23.70
C THR A 818 -22.30 20.44 22.74
N PRO A 819 -21.08 20.81 22.34
CA PRO A 819 -20.79 22.11 21.72
C PRO A 819 -21.46 22.29 20.35
N ILE A 820 -21.71 21.21 19.62
CA ILE A 820 -22.35 21.22 18.31
C ILE A 820 -23.83 21.61 18.44
N VAL A 821 -24.55 20.99 19.39
CA VAL A 821 -25.97 21.25 19.62
C VAL A 821 -26.19 22.66 20.16
N LEU A 822 -25.34 23.11 21.09
CA LEU A 822 -25.39 24.48 21.61
C LEU A 822 -25.23 25.50 20.49
N PHE A 823 -24.23 25.31 19.62
CA PHE A 823 -24.01 26.18 18.47
C PHE A 823 -25.24 26.24 17.55
N LYS A 824 -25.83 25.10 17.20
CA LYS A 824 -27.01 25.04 16.33
C LYS A 824 -28.24 25.72 16.94
N LEU A 825 -28.49 25.51 18.22
CA LEU A 825 -29.60 26.18 18.91
C LEU A 825 -29.39 27.70 18.97
N LEU A 826 -28.16 28.15 19.25
CA LEU A 826 -27.83 29.57 19.28
C LEU A 826 -27.98 30.21 17.89
N GLN A 827 -27.49 29.54 16.84
CA GLN A 827 -27.66 30.00 15.46
C GLN A 827 -29.13 30.04 15.04
N ALA A 828 -29.90 28.97 15.31
CA ALA A 828 -31.32 28.93 14.97
C ALA A 828 -32.14 29.97 15.75
N SER A 829 -31.74 30.30 16.98
CA SER A 829 -32.41 31.29 17.82
C SER A 829 -32.28 32.73 17.31
N ASN A 830 -31.24 33.06 16.53
CA ASN A 830 -30.88 34.42 16.12
C ASN A 830 -30.86 35.46 17.28
N SER A 831 -30.63 35.02 18.52
CA SER A 831 -30.69 35.87 19.70
C SER A 831 -29.31 36.32 20.15
N ASN A 832 -28.92 37.55 19.81
CA ASN A 832 -27.66 38.15 20.27
C ASN A 832 -27.54 38.15 21.80
N LYS A 833 -28.67 38.22 22.53
CA LYS A 833 -28.69 38.16 23.99
C LYS A 833 -28.24 36.79 24.52
N LEU A 834 -28.69 35.70 23.89
CA LEU A 834 -28.31 34.34 24.27
C LEU A 834 -26.88 33.99 23.84
N ILE A 835 -26.44 34.45 22.66
CA ILE A 835 -25.05 34.29 22.19
C ILE A 835 -24.08 34.96 23.17
N ASN A 836 -24.35 36.21 23.56
CA ASN A 836 -23.55 36.94 24.55
C ASN A 836 -23.54 36.24 25.92
N TYR A 837 -24.67 35.70 26.35
CA TYR A 837 -24.77 34.98 27.62
C TYR A 837 -23.83 33.76 27.67
N PHE A 838 -23.91 32.87 26.68
CA PHE A 838 -23.08 31.66 26.64
C PHE A 838 -21.59 31.96 26.38
N TYR A 839 -21.29 33.02 25.63
CA TYR A 839 -19.92 33.50 25.46
C TYR A 839 -19.31 33.94 26.80
N ASN A 840 -19.99 34.82 27.54
CA ASN A 840 -19.51 35.30 28.85
C ASN A 840 -19.39 34.15 29.86
N TYR A 841 -20.31 33.20 29.80
CA TYR A 841 -20.27 32.01 30.65
C TYR A 841 -19.00 31.16 30.36
N LEU A 842 -18.64 30.92 29.10
CA LEU A 842 -17.38 30.23 28.73
C LEU A 842 -16.12 31.00 29.14
N VAL A 843 -16.13 32.33 29.03
CA VAL A 843 -15.01 33.19 29.47
C VAL A 843 -14.78 33.05 30.97
N SER A 844 -15.85 32.96 31.77
CA SER A 844 -15.76 32.81 33.23
C SER A 844 -15.13 31.48 33.68
N MET A 845 -15.11 30.45 32.83
CA MET A 845 -14.57 29.12 33.14
C MET A 845 -13.05 28.98 32.99
N ARG A 846 -12.32 30.05 32.61
CA ARG A 846 -10.84 30.06 32.44
C ARG A 846 -10.30 28.88 31.60
N VAL A 847 -10.91 28.60 30.45
CA VAL A 847 -10.41 27.57 29.51
C VAL A 847 -9.02 27.98 28.99
N GLU A 848 -7.96 27.30 29.45
CA GLU A 848 -6.54 27.58 29.09
C GLU A 848 -6.17 27.09 27.69
N LEU A 849 -5.14 27.71 27.10
CA LEU A 849 -4.68 27.53 25.72
C LEU A 849 -3.40 26.67 25.68
N ASN A 850 -3.45 25.51 25.03
CA ASN A 850 -2.24 24.75 24.67
C ASN A 850 -1.99 24.85 23.16
N GLY A 851 -1.00 25.68 22.78
CA GLY A 851 -0.22 25.60 21.53
C GLY A 851 -0.82 26.21 20.25
N GLU A 852 0.06 26.80 19.42
CA GLU A 852 -0.20 27.29 18.07
C GLU A 852 -0.76 26.18 17.17
N ARG A 853 -2.03 26.32 16.77
CA ARG A 853 -2.66 25.47 15.75
C ARG A 853 -3.06 26.33 14.56
N ASP A 854 -2.98 25.74 13.37
CA ASP A 854 -3.16 26.39 12.07
C ASP A 854 -4.47 27.21 11.99
N GLU A 855 -4.36 28.54 12.10
CA GLU A 855 -5.49 29.48 11.99
C GLU A 855 -6.26 29.31 10.69
N LYS A 856 -5.61 28.79 9.64
CA LYS A 856 -6.21 28.55 8.33
C LYS A 856 -7.25 27.42 8.40
N PHE A 857 -6.95 26.35 9.14
CA PHE A 857 -7.87 25.24 9.41
C PHE A 857 -9.04 25.70 10.30
N ILE A 858 -8.77 26.53 11.31
CA ILE A 858 -9.79 27.14 12.18
C ILE A 858 -10.76 27.99 11.35
N LYS A 859 -10.24 28.83 10.46
CA LYS A 859 -11.03 29.67 9.57
C LYS A 859 -11.89 28.86 8.60
N GLU A 860 -11.36 27.76 8.07
CA GLU A 860 -12.11 26.86 7.18
C GLU A 860 -13.23 26.09 7.91
N ILE A 861 -13.00 25.66 9.16
CA ILE A 861 -14.05 25.04 10.01
C ILE A 861 -15.17 26.03 10.27
N ILE A 862 -14.81 27.23 10.72
CA ILE A 862 -15.73 28.32 11.03
C ILE A 862 -16.53 28.65 9.75
N ASP A 863 -15.90 29.03 8.64
CA ASP A 863 -16.57 29.45 7.40
C ASP A 863 -17.51 28.37 6.79
N ASN A 864 -17.22 27.07 6.98
CA ASN A 864 -18.06 25.96 6.52
C ASN A 864 -19.22 25.61 7.48
N LEU A 865 -19.02 25.75 8.80
CA LEU A 865 -20.08 25.60 9.81
C LEU A 865 -21.23 26.60 9.60
N PHE A 866 -20.94 27.82 9.12
CA PHE A 866 -21.93 28.89 8.99
C PHE A 866 -22.82 28.80 7.74
N ARG A 867 -22.47 28.00 6.72
CA ARG A 867 -23.08 28.14 5.39
C ARG A 867 -23.89 26.95 4.87
N ILE A 868 -23.71 25.74 5.39
CA ILE A 868 -24.30 24.55 4.72
C ILE A 868 -24.91 23.59 5.74
N THR A 869 -26.15 23.19 5.50
CA THR A 869 -26.87 22.17 6.29
C THR A 869 -26.40 20.74 5.96
N THR A 870 -25.47 20.58 5.01
CA THR A 870 -24.89 19.32 4.54
C THR A 870 -23.41 19.55 4.19
N LEU A 871 -22.48 18.88 4.87
CA LEU A 871 -21.06 18.91 4.53
C LEU A 871 -20.69 17.69 3.67
N LYS A 872 -19.64 17.77 2.85
CA LYS A 872 -19.08 16.59 2.16
C LYS A 872 -18.34 15.70 3.16
N GLU A 873 -18.37 14.39 2.98
CA GLU A 873 -17.90 13.35 3.93
C GLU A 873 -16.57 13.67 4.64
N ILE A 874 -15.53 14.06 3.89
CA ILE A 874 -14.19 14.37 4.44
C ILE A 874 -14.20 15.63 5.32
N LYS A 875 -14.91 16.69 4.91
CA LYS A 875 -14.97 17.95 5.68
C LYS A 875 -15.87 17.83 6.91
N GLU A 876 -16.93 17.03 6.82
CA GLU A 876 -17.81 16.71 7.94
C GLU A 876 -17.08 15.88 9.01
N HIS A 877 -16.16 15.01 8.57
CA HIS A 877 -15.32 14.17 9.42
C HIS A 877 -14.24 14.96 10.17
N SER A 878 -13.49 15.85 9.51
CA SER A 878 -12.48 16.71 10.15
C SER A 878 -13.08 17.67 11.19
N LEU A 879 -14.32 18.11 10.97
CA LEU A 879 -15.05 19.02 11.85
C LEU A 879 -15.59 18.31 13.11
N LYS A 880 -16.10 17.08 12.95
CA LYS A 880 -16.45 16.19 14.07
C LYS A 880 -15.22 15.87 14.94
N ILE A 881 -14.06 15.63 14.33
CA ILE A 881 -12.81 15.36 15.05
C ILE A 881 -12.36 16.57 15.87
N ALA A 882 -12.36 17.77 15.28
CA ALA A 882 -11.93 18.99 15.96
C ALA A 882 -12.81 19.33 17.18
N MET A 883 -14.14 19.18 17.06
CA MET A 883 -15.08 19.53 18.15
C MET A 883 -15.26 18.44 19.22
N HIS A 884 -15.10 17.15 18.91
CA HIS A 884 -15.36 16.07 19.88
C HIS A 884 -14.15 15.61 20.68
N TYR A 885 -12.93 15.62 20.13
CA TYR A 885 -11.88 14.76 20.69
C TYR A 885 -10.72 15.47 21.38
N ILE A 886 -10.39 16.72 21.01
CA ILE A 886 -9.14 17.31 21.51
C ILE A 886 -9.35 18.64 22.23
N ASN A 887 -10.31 19.50 21.85
CA ASN A 887 -10.48 20.85 22.44
C ASN A 887 -11.88 21.50 22.21
N GLY A 888 -12.99 20.77 22.37
CA GLY A 888 -14.35 21.25 22.00
C GLY A 888 -14.79 22.60 22.60
N LYS A 889 -14.47 22.86 23.87
CA LYS A 889 -14.80 24.14 24.55
C LYS A 889 -14.06 25.33 23.94
N TYR A 890 -12.82 25.12 23.48
CA TYR A 890 -12.01 26.13 22.80
C TYR A 890 -12.59 26.51 21.44
N TYR A 891 -12.96 25.52 20.62
CA TYR A 891 -13.58 25.78 19.31
C TYR A 891 -14.95 26.47 19.44
N LEU A 892 -15.76 26.07 20.42
CA LEU A 892 -17.03 26.72 20.73
C LEU A 892 -16.81 28.19 21.13
N LYS A 893 -15.82 28.49 21.98
CA LYS A 893 -15.47 29.86 22.37
C LYS A 893 -15.08 30.70 21.14
N LYS A 894 -14.19 30.22 20.29
CA LYS A 894 -13.75 30.92 19.06
C LYS A 894 -14.88 31.18 18.07
N ALA A 895 -15.82 30.23 17.93
CA ALA A 895 -16.99 30.40 17.09
C ALA A 895 -17.94 31.48 17.64
N LEU A 896 -18.13 31.54 18.96
CA LEU A 896 -18.96 32.54 19.62
C LEU A 896 -18.31 33.94 19.65
N GLU A 897 -16.97 34.03 19.79
CA GLU A 897 -16.22 35.29 19.63
C GLU A 897 -16.55 35.94 18.28
N ARG A 898 -16.49 35.17 17.19
CA ARG A 898 -16.77 35.68 15.84
C ARG A 898 -18.26 36.02 15.59
N LEU A 899 -19.18 35.39 16.32
CA LEU A 899 -20.62 35.70 16.24
C LEU A 899 -20.99 36.97 17.03
N ASN A 900 -20.24 37.31 18.08
CA ASN A 900 -20.44 38.54 18.85
C ASN A 900 -19.85 39.79 18.17
N GLY A 901 -18.94 39.61 17.21
CA GLY A 901 -18.26 40.70 16.48
C GLY A 901 -16.76 40.66 16.68
#